data_AF-A0A8P4GAG9-F1
#
_entry.id   AF-A0A8P4GAG9-F1
#
_cell.length_a   1.000
_cell.length_b   1.000
_cell.length_c   1.000
_cell.angle_alpha   90.00
_cell.angle_beta   90.00
_cell.angle_gamma   90.00
#
_symmetry.space_group_name_H-M   'P 1'
#
loop_
_entity.id
_entity.type
_entity.pdbx_description
1 polymer ?
#
loop_
_entity_poly.entity_id
_entity_poly.type
_entity_poly.pdbx_seq_one_letter_code
_entity_poly.pdbx_strand_id
1 'polypeptide(L)'
;MVFSIFRQEEAPPPPIVINKYSDEQLRSIIKRMRDRLQHYKEKVADQYASSPEISPPVTPLLGKDVYTKVIEDRKRQAEEDRIKKEEADKKKKEEQEQKKKEAEQKKKEEEEKKKAEAKDEKKEEKSMETRLKEAAWYAVDVVLKPIEDLMDGVLGKTIDPFTDRRYIAWLSMVTLAFNYNTWFITARLCFPYHTESAIPYWFAMDMLADLIYLTDSILFQPRKQFVKGGDIIKDREMTKKNYRNSERFTLDILSLLPFDLLYFQFGFKSIFRANRLLKADTFFEFSDRLESLMAKAYIWRVIRTIGYLLFMLHLNACFYYVASAYQGIGGTKWVYSGIGSPYLRCYYYAVRSLINIGGLPEPHTVFEITFQMTNFFMGVFVFSSLIGQMRDVIGAATAGKTYFRSSMDSTVEYMVTNCIPPAVQNRVRTWYTYTWDAQGMLDESELLDKMPLVMRTAIAVDINLATFQKIALFQGCDQQMLVDMLLRLKSIIYLPGDFVVKKGDIGKEMYIIKGGAVQVVGGPDNSIVFVTLKAGCVFGEISLLQSSKDGGNRRTANVKAYGFANLFVLEKKDLFDILVHYPESQKVLARKGKKLMKAKGPAAAKVDEEKKKGLTLFGPKPPTPKLLRKNALSSE
;
A
#
# COMPACT_ATOMS: atom_id res chain seq x y z
N MET A 1 -52.04 -73.43 49.34
CA MET A 1 -52.02 -74.41 48.24
C MET A 1 -52.30 -73.66 46.95
N VAL A 2 -51.58 -74.00 45.88
CA VAL A 2 -51.63 -73.44 44.50
C VAL A 2 -50.66 -72.29 44.18
N PHE A 3 -49.45 -72.72 43.79
CA PHE A 3 -48.50 -72.22 42.79
C PHE A 3 -48.64 -70.80 42.20
N SER A 4 -47.60 -69.99 42.38
CA SER A 4 -47.12 -69.06 41.35
C SER A 4 -45.59 -69.20 41.23
N ILE A 5 -45.12 -69.10 40.00
CA ILE A 5 -43.87 -69.62 39.47
C ILE A 5 -42.71 -68.66 39.84
N PHE A 6 -41.73 -69.16 40.61
CA PHE A 6 -40.43 -68.51 40.76
C PHE A 6 -39.64 -68.67 39.45
N ARG A 7 -39.77 -67.69 38.55
CA ARG A 7 -38.85 -67.50 37.44
C ARG A 7 -37.64 -66.74 38.00
N GLN A 8 -36.52 -67.43 38.19
CA GLN A 8 -35.23 -66.75 38.35
C GLN A 8 -34.95 -65.99 37.05
N GLU A 9 -35.10 -64.67 37.06
CA GLU A 9 -34.53 -63.82 36.01
C GLU A 9 -33.00 -63.86 36.19
N GLU A 10 -32.31 -64.54 35.27
CA GLU A 10 -30.86 -64.44 35.14
C GLU A 10 -30.46 -62.98 34.95
N ALA A 11 -29.45 -62.54 35.71
CA ALA A 11 -28.89 -61.21 35.54
C ALA A 11 -28.38 -61.04 34.09
N PRO A 12 -28.67 -59.91 33.42
CA PRO A 12 -28.20 -59.69 32.06
C PRO A 12 -26.65 -59.72 32.04
N PRO A 13 -26.04 -60.29 30.98
CA PRO A 13 -24.59 -60.37 30.90
C PRO A 13 -23.96 -58.97 30.92
N PRO A 14 -22.76 -58.81 31.50
CA PRO A 14 -22.11 -57.51 31.55
C PRO A 14 -21.90 -56.96 30.13
N PRO A 15 -22.13 -55.65 29.91
CA PRO A 15 -22.03 -55.07 28.58
C PRO A 15 -20.59 -55.15 28.06
N ILE A 16 -20.44 -55.56 26.80
CA ILE A 16 -19.15 -55.66 26.13
C ILE A 16 -18.60 -54.24 25.91
N VAL A 17 -17.53 -53.89 26.64
CA VAL A 17 -16.87 -52.59 26.50
C VAL A 17 -15.80 -52.69 25.42
N ILE A 18 -16.11 -52.22 24.20
CA ILE A 18 -15.17 -52.18 23.08
C ILE A 18 -14.20 -50.99 23.20
N ASN A 19 -14.65 -49.86 23.76
CA ASN A 19 -13.84 -48.67 24.03
C ASN A 19 -14.31 -47.96 25.31
N LYS A 20 -13.43 -47.89 26.31
CA LYS A 20 -13.74 -47.39 27.66
C LYS A 20 -14.08 -45.89 27.70
N TYR A 21 -13.43 -45.09 26.87
CA TYR A 21 -13.66 -43.63 26.82
C TYR A 21 -15.05 -43.30 26.26
N SER A 22 -15.44 -44.00 25.18
CA SER A 22 -16.74 -43.85 24.55
C SER A 22 -17.88 -44.26 25.48
N ASP A 23 -17.69 -45.34 26.25
CA ASP A 23 -18.69 -45.84 27.19
C ASP A 23 -18.86 -44.90 28.41
N GLU A 24 -17.77 -44.31 28.93
CA GLU A 24 -17.85 -43.29 29.99
C GLU A 24 -18.59 -42.02 29.53
N GLN A 25 -18.34 -41.56 28.30
CA GLN A 25 -19.05 -40.43 27.72
C GLN A 25 -20.55 -40.71 27.58
N LEU A 26 -20.92 -41.87 27.04
CA LEU A 26 -22.31 -42.31 26.91
C LEU A 26 -23.01 -42.42 28.27
N ARG A 27 -22.35 -43.00 29.28
CA ARG A 27 -22.89 -43.07 30.66
C ARG A 27 -23.10 -41.68 31.26
N SER A 28 -22.19 -40.73 31.01
CA SER A 28 -22.33 -39.35 31.50
C SER A 28 -23.53 -38.63 30.88
N ILE A 29 -23.77 -38.84 29.58
CA ILE A 29 -24.89 -38.25 28.84
C ILE A 29 -26.20 -38.85 29.35
N ILE A 30 -26.27 -40.17 29.51
CA ILE A 30 -27.45 -40.86 30.05
C ILE A 30 -27.77 -40.38 31.46
N LYS A 31 -26.75 -40.18 32.31
CA LYS A 31 -26.94 -39.64 33.67
C LYS A 31 -27.55 -38.24 33.63
N ARG A 32 -26.98 -37.33 32.84
CA ARG A 32 -27.53 -35.96 32.68
C ARG A 32 -28.95 -35.95 32.13
N MET A 33 -29.27 -36.85 31.19
CA MET A 33 -30.62 -36.97 30.64
C MET A 33 -31.62 -37.48 31.68
N ARG A 34 -31.23 -38.44 32.54
CA ARG A 34 -32.07 -38.90 33.66
C ARG A 34 -32.28 -37.81 34.71
N ASP A 35 -31.22 -37.08 35.08
CA ASP A 35 -31.33 -36.01 36.08
C ASP A 35 -32.27 -34.89 35.59
N ARG A 36 -32.19 -34.51 34.30
CA ARG A 36 -33.13 -33.55 33.71
C ARG A 36 -34.56 -34.07 33.67
N LEU A 37 -34.75 -35.35 33.32
CA LEU A 37 -36.07 -35.96 33.31
C LEU A 37 -36.67 -36.02 34.72
N GLN A 38 -35.85 -36.30 35.74
CA GLN A 38 -36.26 -36.31 37.15
C GLN A 38 -36.70 -34.92 37.60
N HIS A 39 -35.90 -33.89 37.29
CA HIS A 39 -36.21 -32.49 37.58
C HIS A 39 -37.52 -32.03 36.91
N TYR A 40 -37.77 -32.44 35.67
CA TYR A 40 -39.04 -32.13 35.00
C TYR A 40 -40.21 -32.92 35.55
N LYS A 41 -40.03 -34.17 35.98
CA LYS A 41 -41.07 -34.94 36.67
C LYS A 41 -41.44 -34.30 38.01
N GLU A 42 -40.47 -33.84 38.78
CA GLU A 42 -40.69 -33.12 40.04
C GLU A 42 -41.44 -31.81 39.80
N LYS A 43 -41.08 -31.05 38.75
CA LYS A 43 -41.78 -29.82 38.35
C LYS A 43 -43.20 -30.05 37.83
N VAL A 44 -43.50 -31.23 37.30
CA VAL A 44 -44.84 -31.57 36.80
C VAL A 44 -45.72 -32.17 37.91
N ALA A 45 -45.11 -32.73 38.95
CA ALA A 45 -45.82 -33.30 40.10
C ALA A 45 -46.28 -32.25 41.12
N ASP A 46 -45.65 -31.07 41.18
CA ASP A 46 -46.06 -29.97 42.06
C ASP A 46 -47.01 -29.01 41.34
N GLN A 47 -48.29 -29.02 41.72
CA GLN A 47 -49.36 -28.30 41.05
C GLN A 47 -49.43 -26.79 41.39
N TYR A 48 -48.59 -26.30 42.31
CA TYR A 48 -48.54 -24.89 42.73
C TYR A 48 -47.19 -24.20 42.50
N ALA A 49 -46.19 -24.87 41.94
CA ALA A 49 -44.87 -24.31 41.62
C ALA A 49 -44.79 -23.60 40.23
N SER A 50 -45.91 -23.07 39.74
CA SER A 50 -46.04 -22.41 38.43
C SER A 50 -46.13 -20.88 38.48
N SER A 51 -45.78 -20.23 39.60
CA SER A 51 -45.49 -18.78 39.65
C SER A 51 -44.52 -18.42 40.80
N PRO A 52 -43.71 -17.34 40.69
CA PRO A 52 -42.51 -17.13 41.51
C PRO A 52 -42.71 -16.37 42.82
N GLU A 53 -43.93 -16.18 43.32
CA GLU A 53 -44.18 -15.47 44.59
C GLU A 53 -45.45 -16.01 45.25
N ILE A 54 -45.42 -16.31 46.56
CA ILE A 54 -46.58 -16.23 47.46
C ILE A 54 -46.11 -16.05 48.92
N SER A 55 -46.74 -15.06 49.55
CA SER A 55 -46.73 -14.61 50.95
C SER A 55 -47.24 -15.66 51.97
N PRO A 56 -46.96 -15.51 53.29
CA PRO A 56 -47.02 -16.61 54.25
C PRO A 56 -48.33 -16.55 55.11
N PRO A 57 -48.45 -17.34 56.20
CA PRO A 57 -49.15 -18.63 56.29
C PRO A 57 -50.30 -18.57 57.35
N VAL A 58 -51.06 -19.65 57.61
CA VAL A 58 -51.85 -19.72 58.87
C VAL A 58 -51.99 -21.15 59.43
N THR A 59 -51.61 -21.29 60.70
CA THR A 59 -51.96 -22.37 61.66
C THR A 59 -52.90 -21.79 62.75
N PRO A 60 -53.54 -22.58 63.65
CA PRO A 60 -54.97 -22.53 63.94
C PRO A 60 -55.38 -21.51 65.02
N LEU A 61 -56.68 -21.22 65.03
CA LEU A 61 -57.33 -20.07 65.67
C LEU A 61 -57.37 -20.12 67.21
N LEU A 62 -56.82 -19.08 67.85
CA LEU A 62 -57.14 -18.62 69.20
C LEU A 62 -58.23 -17.54 69.13
N GLY A 63 -59.08 -17.43 70.16
CA GLY A 63 -60.18 -16.44 70.23
C GLY A 63 -59.71 -15.00 70.03
N LYS A 64 -60.52 -14.21 69.31
CA LYS A 64 -60.17 -12.94 68.65
C LYS A 64 -59.50 -11.90 69.55
N ASP A 65 -59.89 -11.83 70.82
CA ASP A 65 -59.44 -10.75 71.74
C ASP A 65 -58.13 -11.07 72.45
N VAL A 66 -57.83 -12.36 72.66
CA VAL A 66 -56.57 -12.82 73.29
C VAL A 66 -55.45 -12.90 72.25
N TYR A 67 -55.79 -13.26 71.01
CA TYR A 67 -54.84 -13.33 69.91
C TYR A 67 -54.24 -11.94 69.59
N THR A 68 -55.04 -10.88 69.53
CA THR A 68 -54.55 -9.52 69.20
C THR A 68 -53.55 -8.98 70.21
N LYS A 69 -53.83 -9.12 71.52
CA LYS A 69 -52.92 -8.65 72.58
C LYS A 69 -51.58 -9.38 72.56
N VAL A 70 -51.59 -10.71 72.46
CA VAL A 70 -50.37 -11.52 72.43
C VAL A 70 -49.54 -11.24 71.18
N ILE A 71 -50.19 -10.97 70.04
CA ILE A 71 -49.51 -10.61 68.78
C ILE A 71 -48.87 -9.22 68.89
N GLU A 72 -49.54 -8.22 69.46
CA GLU A 72 -48.99 -6.87 69.58
C GLU A 72 -47.80 -6.81 70.56
N ASP A 73 -47.90 -7.48 71.70
CA ASP A 73 -46.82 -7.49 72.70
C ASP A 73 -45.59 -8.26 72.20
N ARG A 74 -45.78 -9.41 71.52
CA ARG A 74 -44.67 -10.12 70.86
C ARG A 74 -44.06 -9.33 69.72
N LYS A 75 -44.86 -8.59 68.95
CA LYS A 75 -44.35 -7.75 67.87
C LYS A 75 -43.47 -6.62 68.41
N ARG A 76 -43.87 -5.95 69.50
CA ARG A 76 -43.03 -4.91 70.11
C ARG A 76 -41.72 -5.44 70.66
N GLN A 77 -41.75 -6.53 71.43
CA GLN A 77 -40.53 -7.11 71.98
C GLN A 77 -39.58 -7.62 70.88
N ALA A 78 -40.11 -8.28 69.85
CA ALA A 78 -39.31 -8.75 68.73
C ALA A 78 -38.72 -7.59 67.89
N GLU A 79 -39.45 -6.49 67.73
CA GLU A 79 -38.97 -5.30 67.01
C GLU A 79 -37.84 -4.60 67.80
N GLU A 80 -38.00 -4.42 69.11
CA GLU A 80 -36.99 -3.80 69.98
C GLU A 80 -35.69 -4.61 70.07
N ASP A 81 -35.79 -5.93 70.21
CA ASP A 81 -34.62 -6.82 70.24
C ASP A 81 -33.92 -6.88 68.87
N ARG A 82 -34.68 -6.80 67.77
CA ARG A 82 -34.10 -6.72 66.42
C ARG A 82 -33.32 -5.43 66.21
N ILE A 83 -33.87 -4.29 66.62
CA ILE A 83 -33.19 -2.98 66.50
C ILE A 83 -31.90 -2.94 67.32
N LYS A 84 -31.92 -3.42 68.58
CA LYS A 84 -30.70 -3.49 69.40
C LYS A 84 -29.63 -4.40 68.81
N LYS A 85 -30.03 -5.53 68.22
CA LYS A 85 -29.10 -6.46 67.58
C LYS A 85 -28.52 -5.90 66.28
N GLU A 86 -29.34 -5.24 65.46
CA GLU A 86 -28.89 -4.56 64.25
C GLU A 86 -27.92 -3.41 64.55
N GLU A 87 -28.18 -2.58 65.57
CA GLU A 87 -27.25 -1.50 65.95
C GLU A 87 -25.91 -2.04 66.48
N ALA A 88 -25.93 -3.12 67.27
CA ALA A 88 -24.72 -3.75 67.79
C ALA A 88 -23.89 -4.41 66.68
N ASP A 89 -24.53 -5.08 65.71
CA ASP A 89 -23.84 -5.69 64.57
C ASP A 89 -23.31 -4.63 63.59
N LYS A 90 -23.99 -3.50 63.46
CA LYS A 90 -23.54 -2.38 62.62
C LYS A 90 -22.29 -1.70 63.20
N LYS A 91 -22.26 -1.43 64.51
CA LYS A 91 -21.06 -0.90 65.19
C LYS A 91 -19.86 -1.84 65.08
N LYS A 92 -20.06 -3.15 65.24
CA LYS A 92 -18.98 -4.13 65.09
C LYS A 92 -18.45 -4.22 63.66
N LYS A 93 -19.32 -4.11 62.66
CA LYS A 93 -18.91 -4.08 61.25
C LYS A 93 -18.14 -2.81 60.91
N GLU A 94 -18.57 -1.65 61.39
CA GLU A 94 -17.87 -0.38 61.16
C GLU A 94 -16.46 -0.39 61.77
N GLU A 95 -16.29 -0.89 63.00
CA GLU A 95 -14.97 -1.02 63.64
C GLU A 95 -14.05 -2.01 62.91
N GLN A 96 -14.58 -3.14 62.43
CA GLN A 96 -13.80 -4.11 61.66
C GLN A 96 -13.39 -3.54 60.30
N GLU A 97 -14.27 -2.76 59.65
CA GLU A 97 -13.98 -2.16 58.36
C GLU A 97 -12.94 -1.03 58.48
N GLN A 98 -12.97 -0.24 59.56
CA GLN A 98 -11.95 0.77 59.85
C GLN A 98 -10.58 0.14 60.08
N LYS A 99 -10.49 -0.91 60.91
CA LYS A 99 -9.22 -1.63 61.14
C LYS A 99 -8.69 -2.28 59.86
N LYS A 100 -9.58 -2.77 58.99
CA LYS A 100 -9.19 -3.36 57.70
C LYS A 100 -8.65 -2.30 56.74
N LYS A 101 -9.30 -1.12 56.67
CA LYS A 101 -8.85 0.02 55.86
C LYS A 101 -7.48 0.55 56.33
N GLU A 102 -7.26 0.70 57.64
CA GLU A 102 -5.97 1.13 58.18
C GLU A 102 -4.85 0.13 57.89
N ALA A 103 -5.12 -1.18 58.03
CA ALA A 103 -4.14 -2.22 57.72
C ALA A 103 -3.81 -2.29 56.21
N GLU A 104 -4.79 -2.08 55.35
CA GLU A 104 -4.61 -2.05 53.90
C GLU A 104 -3.85 -0.80 53.45
N GLN A 105 -4.08 0.34 54.10
CA GLN A 105 -3.37 1.59 53.85
C GLN A 105 -1.90 1.49 54.28
N LYS A 106 -1.61 0.92 55.45
CA LYS A 106 -0.23 0.64 55.89
C LYS A 106 0.50 -0.32 54.94
N LYS A 107 -0.17 -1.37 54.47
CA LYS A 107 0.42 -2.29 53.47
C LYS A 107 0.72 -1.60 52.13
N LYS A 108 -0.16 -0.69 51.68
CA LYS A 108 0.07 0.09 50.46
C LYS A 108 1.24 1.05 50.59
N GLU A 109 1.36 1.75 51.72
CA GLU A 109 2.50 2.62 52.00
C GLU A 109 3.82 1.85 52.08
N GLU A 110 3.82 0.65 52.67
CA GLU A 110 5.02 -0.21 52.73
C GLU A 110 5.41 -0.77 51.35
N GLU A 111 4.43 -1.15 50.52
CA GLU A 111 4.68 -1.55 49.14
C GLU A 111 5.18 -0.39 48.27
N GLU A 112 4.63 0.82 48.44
CA GLU A 112 5.09 2.00 47.72
C GLU A 112 6.51 2.40 48.13
N LYS A 113 6.86 2.33 49.42
CA LYS A 113 8.23 2.53 49.89
C LYS A 113 9.20 1.50 49.29
N LYS A 114 8.85 0.21 49.33
CA LYS A 114 9.69 -0.84 48.73
C LYS A 114 9.80 -0.69 47.21
N LYS A 115 8.74 -0.25 46.53
CA LYS A 115 8.77 0.05 45.09
C LYS A 115 9.56 1.33 44.78
N ALA A 116 9.58 2.32 45.67
CA ALA A 116 10.36 3.54 45.52
C ALA A 116 11.85 3.26 45.73
N GLU A 117 12.21 2.55 46.80
CA GLU A 117 13.59 2.12 47.09
C GLU A 117 14.13 1.23 45.96
N ALA A 118 13.37 0.21 45.52
CA ALA A 118 13.77 -0.62 44.38
C ALA A 118 13.79 0.13 43.04
N LYS A 119 13.07 1.25 42.90
CA LYS A 119 13.15 2.12 41.71
C LYS A 119 14.37 3.02 41.76
N ASP A 120 14.77 3.50 42.93
CA ASP A 120 15.91 4.37 43.11
C ASP A 120 17.22 3.56 43.02
N GLU A 121 17.30 2.36 43.58
CA GLU A 121 18.42 1.42 43.35
C GLU A 121 18.55 1.06 41.86
N LYS A 122 17.44 0.73 41.18
CA LYS A 122 17.45 0.48 39.73
C LYS A 122 17.78 1.72 38.90
N LYS A 123 17.51 2.93 39.39
CA LYS A 123 17.90 4.19 38.72
C LYS A 123 19.40 4.45 38.87
N GLU A 124 19.97 4.17 40.04
CA GLU A 124 21.41 4.32 40.28
C GLU A 124 22.24 3.29 39.50
N GLU A 125 21.84 2.01 39.49
CA GLU A 125 22.48 0.98 38.64
C GLU A 125 22.37 1.33 37.15
N LYS A 126 21.18 1.71 36.67
CA LYS A 126 21.00 2.16 35.28
C LYS A 126 21.81 3.41 34.98
N SER A 127 21.96 4.33 35.94
CA SER A 127 22.77 5.55 35.80
C SER A 127 24.25 5.19 35.61
N MET A 128 24.79 4.28 36.41
CA MET A 128 26.19 3.85 36.29
C MET A 128 26.44 3.08 34.97
N GLU A 129 25.55 2.15 34.60
CA GLU A 129 25.63 1.41 33.33
C GLU A 129 25.51 2.35 32.11
N THR A 130 24.63 3.35 32.20
CA THR A 130 24.48 4.38 31.14
C THR A 130 25.73 5.23 31.02
N ARG A 131 26.35 5.65 32.13
CA ARG A 131 27.59 6.44 32.12
C ARG A 131 28.78 5.64 31.57
N LEU A 132 28.88 4.35 31.90
CA LEU A 132 29.91 3.46 31.33
C LEU A 132 29.71 3.26 29.82
N LYS A 133 28.46 3.06 29.37
CA LYS A 133 28.13 2.98 27.93
C LYS A 133 28.44 4.28 27.21
N GLU A 134 28.08 5.43 27.77
CA GLU A 134 28.38 6.74 27.19
C GLU A 134 29.88 7.00 27.09
N ALA A 135 30.66 6.62 28.11
CA ALA A 135 32.13 6.72 28.08
C ALA A 135 32.76 5.79 27.01
N ALA A 136 32.27 4.55 26.89
CA ALA A 136 32.73 3.63 25.85
C ALA A 136 32.39 4.17 24.45
N TRP A 137 31.20 4.71 24.26
CA TRP A 137 30.79 5.32 23.00
C TRP A 137 31.59 6.58 22.67
N TYR A 138 31.91 7.40 23.66
CA TYR A 138 32.77 8.57 23.48
C TYR A 138 34.16 8.16 22.98
N ALA A 139 34.76 7.10 23.54
CA ALA A 139 36.04 6.58 23.05
C ALA A 139 35.95 6.10 21.59
N VAL A 140 34.88 5.38 21.23
CA VAL A 140 34.63 4.94 19.85
C VAL A 140 34.46 6.13 18.91
N ASP A 141 33.71 7.15 19.32
CA ASP A 141 33.50 8.37 18.53
C ASP A 141 34.81 9.12 18.29
N VAL A 142 35.71 9.19 19.29
CA VAL A 142 37.04 9.80 19.15
C VAL A 142 37.90 9.05 18.13
N VAL A 143 37.88 7.71 18.14
CA VAL A 143 38.62 6.87 17.19
C VAL A 143 38.08 7.00 15.77
N LEU A 144 36.76 7.08 15.60
CA LEU A 144 36.13 7.14 14.28
C LEU A 144 36.14 8.54 13.67
N LYS A 145 36.19 9.60 14.48
CA LYS A 145 36.16 11.01 14.07
C LYS A 145 37.03 11.36 12.84
N PRO A 146 38.32 10.98 12.74
CA PRO A 146 39.15 11.34 11.57
C PRO A 146 38.65 10.71 10.26
N ILE A 147 38.20 9.45 10.29
CA ILE A 147 37.62 8.76 9.13
C ILE A 147 36.29 9.40 8.77
N GLU A 148 35.52 9.72 9.79
CA GLU A 148 34.23 10.35 9.71
C GLU A 148 34.30 11.74 9.05
N ASP A 149 35.26 12.58 9.43
CA ASP A 149 35.43 13.93 8.89
C ASP A 149 35.96 13.92 7.44
N LEU A 150 36.80 12.93 7.07
CA LEU A 150 37.21 12.70 5.69
C LEU A 150 36.00 12.35 4.80
N MET A 151 35.14 11.47 5.31
CA MET A 151 33.93 11.00 4.64
C MET A 151 32.85 12.08 4.50
N ASP A 152 32.84 13.09 5.38
CA ASP A 152 31.86 14.18 5.32
C ASP A 152 32.02 15.04 4.05
N GLY A 153 33.24 15.12 3.48
CA GLY A 153 33.46 15.75 2.18
C GLY A 153 32.80 15.01 1.01
N VAL A 154 32.54 13.71 1.16
CA VAL A 154 32.00 12.83 0.11
C VAL A 154 30.51 12.56 0.29
N LEU A 155 30.09 12.19 1.51
CA LEU A 155 28.71 11.79 1.82
C LEU A 155 27.87 12.90 2.47
N GLY A 156 28.50 14.00 2.89
CA GLY A 156 27.83 15.01 3.71
C GLY A 156 27.69 14.57 5.17
N LYS A 157 27.26 15.51 6.03
CA LYS A 157 27.15 15.30 7.48
C LYS A 157 26.03 14.33 7.86
N THR A 158 24.92 14.38 7.14
CA THR A 158 23.79 13.47 7.31
C THR A 158 23.18 13.10 5.96
N ILE A 159 22.55 11.93 5.93
CA ILE A 159 22.01 11.32 4.72
C ILE A 159 20.49 11.29 4.84
N ASP A 160 19.81 11.82 3.83
CA ASP A 160 18.35 11.68 3.69
C ASP A 160 18.02 10.28 3.16
N PRO A 161 17.31 9.43 3.94
CA PRO A 161 16.99 8.07 3.53
C PRO A 161 15.99 7.98 2.37
N PHE A 162 15.30 9.06 2.00
CA PHE A 162 14.27 9.03 0.96
C PHE A 162 14.75 9.55 -0.40
N THR A 163 15.45 10.69 -0.40
CA THR A 163 15.76 11.40 -1.66
C THR A 163 17.17 11.12 -2.18
N ASP A 164 18.09 10.70 -1.32
CA ASP A 164 19.51 10.59 -1.70
C ASP A 164 19.80 9.33 -2.54
N ARG A 165 20.12 9.55 -3.82
CA ARG A 165 20.51 8.48 -4.76
C ARG A 165 21.82 7.80 -4.36
N ARG A 166 22.73 8.50 -3.67
CA ARG A 166 24.01 7.94 -3.23
C ARG A 166 23.80 6.87 -2.17
N TYR A 167 22.90 7.13 -1.23
CA TYR A 167 22.50 6.16 -0.22
C TYR A 167 21.90 4.92 -0.85
N ILE A 168 21.05 5.06 -1.86
CA ILE A 168 20.40 3.92 -2.53
C ILE A 168 21.40 3.12 -3.37
N ALA A 169 22.37 3.78 -4.01
CA ALA A 169 23.48 3.11 -4.67
C ALA A 169 24.33 2.30 -3.67
N TRP A 170 24.63 2.86 -2.49
CA TRP A 170 25.31 2.14 -1.42
C TRP A 170 24.47 0.96 -0.91
N LEU A 171 23.18 1.20 -0.66
CA LEU A 171 22.23 0.20 -0.18
C LEU A 171 22.08 -0.95 -1.19
N SER A 172 22.20 -0.68 -2.49
CA SER A 172 22.29 -1.71 -3.53
C SER A 172 23.52 -2.60 -3.36
N MET A 173 24.66 -2.03 -2.96
CA MET A 173 25.88 -2.81 -2.73
C MET A 173 25.79 -3.65 -1.45
N VAL A 174 25.21 -3.10 -0.37
CA VAL A 174 24.93 -3.88 0.85
C VAL A 174 23.94 -5.01 0.55
N THR A 175 22.93 -4.72 -0.27
CA THR A 175 21.96 -5.73 -0.73
C THR A 175 22.61 -6.81 -1.58
N LEU A 176 23.60 -6.47 -2.41
CA LEU A 176 24.37 -7.45 -3.17
C LEU A 176 25.18 -8.37 -2.23
N ALA A 177 25.82 -7.81 -1.20
CA ALA A 177 26.53 -8.57 -0.18
C ALA A 177 25.57 -9.50 0.60
N PHE A 178 24.37 -9.02 0.93
CA PHE A 178 23.33 -9.85 1.54
C PHE A 178 22.89 -10.99 0.62
N ASN A 179 22.65 -10.73 -0.66
CA ASN A 179 22.31 -11.78 -1.63
C ASN A 179 23.45 -12.80 -1.79
N TYR A 180 24.71 -12.36 -1.84
CA TYR A 180 25.86 -13.26 -1.84
C TYR A 180 25.84 -14.20 -0.64
N ASN A 181 25.72 -13.65 0.58
CA ASN A 181 25.66 -14.47 1.80
C ASN A 181 24.46 -15.42 1.76
N THR A 182 23.28 -14.92 1.38
CA THR A 182 22.03 -15.69 1.37
C THR A 182 22.09 -16.90 0.42
N TRP A 183 22.60 -16.72 -0.80
CA TRP A 183 22.67 -17.79 -1.80
C TRP A 183 23.84 -18.74 -1.56
N PHE A 184 25.04 -18.21 -1.26
CA PHE A 184 26.23 -19.04 -1.16
C PHE A 184 26.38 -19.69 0.22
N ILE A 185 25.81 -19.16 1.30
CA ILE A 185 25.80 -19.90 2.58
C ILE A 185 24.94 -21.16 2.45
N THR A 186 23.74 -21.06 1.86
CA THR A 186 22.86 -22.22 1.64
C THR A 186 23.48 -23.21 0.67
N ALA A 187 24.04 -22.73 -0.44
CA ALA A 187 24.74 -23.60 -1.41
C ALA A 187 25.91 -24.35 -0.77
N ARG A 188 26.78 -23.63 -0.05
CA ARG A 188 27.97 -24.20 0.61
C ARG A 188 27.61 -25.03 1.86
N LEU A 189 26.38 -24.99 2.36
CA LEU A 189 25.96 -25.87 3.46
C LEU A 189 25.59 -27.26 2.92
N CYS A 190 25.00 -27.31 1.73
CA CYS A 190 24.46 -28.54 1.16
C CYS A 190 25.42 -29.22 0.19
N PHE A 191 26.08 -28.46 -0.70
CA PHE A 191 26.92 -29.02 -1.75
C PHE A 191 28.41 -29.07 -1.34
N PRO A 192 29.19 -30.03 -1.87
CA PRO A 192 30.59 -30.23 -1.52
C PRO A 192 31.50 -29.23 -2.27
N TYR A 193 31.36 -27.94 -1.96
CA TYR A 193 32.15 -26.86 -2.57
C TYR A 193 33.37 -26.43 -1.72
N HIS A 194 33.71 -27.21 -0.69
CA HIS A 194 34.84 -26.99 0.20
C HIS A 194 36.13 -27.65 -0.32
N THR A 195 36.46 -27.46 -1.59
CA THR A 195 37.74 -27.95 -2.13
C THR A 195 38.89 -27.03 -1.69
N GLU A 196 40.07 -27.59 -1.46
CA GLU A 196 41.26 -26.82 -1.02
C GLU A 196 41.60 -25.65 -1.96
N SER A 197 41.34 -25.81 -3.26
CA SER A 197 41.50 -24.76 -4.27
C SER A 197 40.46 -23.65 -4.20
N ALA A 198 39.25 -23.92 -3.70
CA ALA A 198 38.14 -22.97 -3.68
C ALA A 198 38.07 -22.16 -2.37
N ILE A 199 38.57 -22.73 -1.26
CA ILE A 199 38.56 -22.09 0.07
C ILE A 199 39.16 -20.67 0.06
N PRO A 200 40.32 -20.39 -0.59
CA PRO A 200 40.87 -19.03 -0.62
C PRO A 200 39.95 -18.01 -1.31
N TYR A 201 39.29 -18.40 -2.41
CA TYR A 201 38.35 -17.53 -3.11
C TYR A 201 37.10 -17.26 -2.29
N TRP A 202 36.57 -18.29 -1.61
CA TRP A 202 35.44 -18.12 -0.69
C TRP A 202 35.79 -17.16 0.44
N PHE A 203 36.96 -17.32 1.05
CA PHE A 203 37.42 -16.44 2.11
C PHE A 203 37.57 -14.99 1.64
N ALA A 204 38.11 -14.76 0.43
CA ALA A 204 38.23 -13.42 -0.14
C ALA A 204 36.87 -12.74 -0.35
N MET A 205 35.90 -13.46 -0.92
CA MET A 205 34.54 -12.94 -1.14
C MET A 205 33.78 -12.74 0.17
N ASP A 206 34.01 -13.61 1.14
CA ASP A 206 33.46 -13.52 2.49
C ASP A 206 34.00 -12.28 3.23
N MET A 207 35.30 -12.02 3.17
CA MET A 207 35.91 -10.80 3.73
C MET A 207 35.42 -9.54 3.05
N LEU A 208 35.22 -9.56 1.73
CA LEU A 208 34.64 -8.43 0.99
C LEU A 208 33.21 -8.12 1.47
N ALA A 209 32.37 -9.15 1.65
CA ALA A 209 31.00 -8.97 2.14
C ALA A 209 30.97 -8.43 3.59
N ASP A 210 31.86 -8.92 4.45
CA ASP A 210 31.98 -8.42 5.84
C ASP A 210 32.49 -6.97 5.87
N LEU A 211 33.43 -6.59 4.99
CA LEU A 211 33.89 -5.21 4.86
C LEU A 211 32.75 -4.26 4.45
N ILE A 212 31.87 -4.69 3.53
CA ILE A 212 30.70 -3.91 3.12
C ILE A 212 29.75 -3.71 4.31
N TYR A 213 29.47 -4.77 5.09
CA TYR A 213 28.61 -4.68 6.28
C TYR A 213 29.21 -3.79 7.37
N LEU A 214 30.52 -3.86 7.57
CA LEU A 214 31.25 -3.03 8.52
C LEU A 214 31.15 -1.56 8.11
N THR A 215 31.43 -1.27 6.83
CA THR A 215 31.37 0.09 6.28
C THR A 215 29.96 0.67 6.38
N ASP A 216 28.93 -0.14 6.13
CA ASP A 216 27.53 0.27 6.26
C ASP A 216 27.19 0.67 7.72
N SER A 217 27.56 -0.18 8.68
CA SER A 217 27.25 0.00 10.10
C SER A 217 28.01 1.16 10.73
N ILE A 218 29.25 1.42 10.27
CA ILE A 218 30.11 2.49 10.79
C ILE A 218 29.84 3.83 10.09
N LEU A 219 29.66 3.86 8.77
CA LEU A 219 29.62 5.11 8.01
C LEU A 219 28.20 5.54 7.61
N PHE A 220 27.32 4.63 7.20
CA PHE A 220 26.04 5.01 6.60
C PHE A 220 24.90 5.03 7.63
N GLN A 221 24.74 3.96 8.40
CA GLN A 221 23.62 3.86 9.36
C GLN A 221 23.60 4.98 10.42
N PRO A 222 24.75 5.41 11.01
CA PRO A 222 24.74 6.48 12.01
C PRO A 222 24.46 7.88 11.44
N ARG A 223 24.58 8.07 10.11
CA ARG A 223 24.32 9.34 9.41
C ARG A 223 22.87 9.49 8.93
N LYS A 224 22.05 8.46 9.09
CA LYS A 224 20.68 8.42 8.60
C LYS A 224 19.78 9.40 9.37
N GLN A 225 19.16 10.31 8.62
CA GLN A 225 18.16 11.23 9.16
C GLN A 225 16.91 10.47 9.61
N PHE A 226 16.27 10.95 10.66
CA PHE A 226 15.04 10.38 11.19
C PHE A 226 14.06 11.48 11.60
N VAL A 227 12.78 11.12 11.67
CA VAL A 227 11.71 12.05 12.04
C VAL A 227 11.42 11.90 13.53
N LYS A 228 11.43 13.02 14.26
CA LYS A 228 11.06 13.08 15.68
C LYS A 228 10.16 14.28 15.92
N GLY A 229 8.93 14.05 16.38
CA GLY A 229 7.97 15.12 16.62
C GLY A 229 7.50 15.86 15.36
N GLY A 230 7.65 15.26 14.17
CA GLY A 230 7.32 15.88 12.88
C GLY A 230 8.51 16.55 12.18
N ASP A 231 9.60 16.81 12.90
CA ASP A 231 10.81 17.41 12.33
C ASP A 231 11.82 16.36 11.86
N ILE A 232 12.47 16.66 10.73
CA ILE A 232 13.60 15.87 10.22
C ILE A 232 14.85 16.28 10.96
N ILE A 233 15.34 15.39 11.81
CA ILE A 233 16.56 15.61 12.58
C ILE A 233 17.77 15.39 11.67
N LYS A 234 18.57 16.45 11.52
CA LYS A 234 19.80 16.47 10.72
C LYS A 234 21.08 16.59 11.56
N ASP A 235 20.93 16.59 12.88
CA ASP A 235 22.05 16.69 13.80
C ASP A 235 22.76 15.34 13.99
N ARG A 236 24.09 15.34 13.84
CA ARG A 236 24.95 14.15 13.77
C ARG A 236 24.98 13.37 15.08
N GLU A 237 25.04 14.07 16.20
CA GLU A 237 25.07 13.42 17.52
C GLU A 237 23.74 12.73 17.81
N MET A 238 22.64 13.39 17.43
CA MET A 238 21.30 12.85 17.63
C MET A 238 21.00 11.68 16.69
N THR A 239 21.49 11.67 15.45
CA THR A 239 21.36 10.50 14.54
C THR A 239 22.16 9.30 15.02
N LYS A 240 23.40 9.51 15.50
CA LYS A 240 24.22 8.46 16.11
C LYS A 240 23.56 7.84 17.34
N LYS A 241 23.05 8.68 18.25
CA LYS A 241 22.34 8.24 19.45
C LYS A 241 21.06 7.48 19.10
N ASN A 242 20.34 7.93 18.07
CA ASN A 242 19.15 7.24 17.59
C ASN A 242 19.48 5.86 17.00
N TYR A 243 20.53 5.74 16.20
CA TYR A 243 20.98 4.45 15.66
C TYR A 243 21.40 3.48 16.77
N ARG A 244 22.25 3.92 17.72
CA ARG A 244 22.72 3.09 18.85
C ARG A 244 21.60 2.55 19.73
N ASN A 245 20.49 3.28 19.85
CA ASN A 245 19.33 2.87 20.63
C ASN A 245 18.29 2.07 19.82
N SER A 246 18.49 1.94 18.50
CA SER A 246 17.58 1.21 17.62
C SER A 246 17.88 -0.28 17.64
N GLU A 247 16.84 -1.12 17.52
CA GLU A 247 16.99 -2.57 17.37
C GLU A 247 17.88 -2.96 16.18
N ARG A 248 17.90 -2.12 15.15
CA ARG A 248 18.75 -2.31 13.97
C ARG A 248 20.23 -2.40 14.32
N PHE A 249 20.69 -1.60 15.28
CA PHE A 249 22.09 -1.63 15.71
C PHE A 249 22.46 -2.96 16.35
N THR A 250 21.55 -3.53 17.16
CA THR A 250 21.74 -4.86 17.73
C THR A 250 21.84 -5.93 16.63
N LEU A 251 20.97 -5.88 15.63
CA LEU A 251 21.01 -6.80 14.48
C LEU A 251 22.30 -6.64 13.67
N ASP A 252 22.74 -5.41 13.43
CA ASP A 252 23.99 -5.11 12.72
C ASP A 252 25.21 -5.67 13.45
N ILE A 253 25.30 -5.49 14.78
CA ILE A 253 26.38 -6.08 15.60
C ILE A 253 26.34 -7.61 15.55
N LEU A 254 25.17 -8.22 15.78
CA LEU A 254 25.03 -9.68 15.77
C LEU A 254 25.41 -10.28 14.41
N SER A 255 25.09 -9.56 13.32
CA SER A 255 25.44 -9.97 11.95
C SER A 255 26.95 -9.90 11.65
N LEU A 256 27.70 -9.08 12.38
CA LEU A 256 29.14 -8.88 12.21
C LEU A 256 30.00 -9.68 13.18
N LEU A 257 29.40 -10.46 14.08
CA LEU A 257 30.15 -11.31 15.01
C LEU A 257 31.06 -12.30 14.24
N PRO A 258 32.36 -12.35 14.54
CA PRO A 258 33.34 -13.13 13.79
C PRO A 258 33.34 -14.61 14.21
N PHE A 259 32.18 -15.28 14.11
CA PHE A 259 32.09 -16.73 14.36
C PHE A 259 32.92 -17.57 13.38
N ASP A 260 33.40 -16.96 12.30
CA ASP A 260 34.33 -17.55 11.34
C ASP A 260 35.69 -17.90 11.98
N LEU A 261 36.05 -17.29 13.11
CA LEU A 261 37.24 -17.68 13.89
C LEU A 261 37.15 -19.13 14.40
N LEU A 262 35.94 -19.70 14.48
CA LEU A 262 35.75 -21.11 14.83
C LEU A 262 36.28 -22.07 13.76
N TYR A 263 36.62 -21.59 12.56
CA TYR A 263 37.26 -22.39 11.51
C TYR A 263 38.59 -23.00 11.96
N PHE A 264 39.34 -22.33 12.85
CA PHE A 264 40.62 -22.85 13.35
C PHE A 264 40.48 -24.15 14.15
N GLN A 265 39.37 -24.32 14.88
CA GLN A 265 39.15 -25.48 15.76
C GLN A 265 38.26 -26.55 15.12
N PHE A 266 37.24 -26.15 14.35
CA PHE A 266 36.20 -27.06 13.85
C PHE A 266 36.26 -27.32 12.34
N GLY A 267 37.26 -26.77 11.65
CA GLY A 267 37.40 -26.80 10.20
C GLY A 267 36.46 -25.82 9.49
N PHE A 268 36.62 -25.70 8.16
CA PHE A 268 35.83 -24.77 7.35
C PHE A 268 34.37 -25.27 7.22
N LYS A 269 33.46 -24.67 8.00
CA LYS A 269 32.03 -24.98 7.99
C LYS A 269 31.18 -23.73 7.76
N SER A 270 30.39 -23.74 6.69
CA SER A 270 29.55 -22.60 6.29
C SER A 270 28.49 -22.18 7.32
N ILE A 271 28.13 -23.07 8.27
CA ILE A 271 27.10 -22.82 9.29
C ILE A 271 27.48 -21.68 10.25
N PHE A 272 28.77 -21.50 10.56
CA PHE A 272 29.23 -20.47 11.49
C PHE A 272 28.99 -19.05 10.94
N ARG A 273 28.77 -18.93 9.63
CA ARG A 273 28.50 -17.66 8.95
C ARG A 273 27.01 -17.33 8.85
N ALA A 274 26.10 -18.18 9.36
CA ALA A 274 24.66 -17.98 9.27
C ALA A 274 24.17 -16.69 9.97
N ASN A 275 24.94 -16.14 10.92
CA ASN A 275 24.64 -14.86 11.57
C ASN A 275 24.56 -13.68 10.58
N ARG A 276 25.22 -13.75 9.41
CA ARG A 276 25.17 -12.69 8.38
C ARG A 276 23.79 -12.55 7.74
N LEU A 277 22.91 -13.55 7.91
CA LEU A 277 21.53 -13.51 7.42
C LEU A 277 20.63 -12.60 8.27
N LEU A 278 21.06 -12.21 9.48
CA LEU A 278 20.32 -11.27 10.34
C LEU A 278 20.18 -9.87 9.73
N LYS A 279 20.95 -9.55 8.68
CA LYS A 279 20.89 -8.27 7.96
C LYS A 279 19.78 -8.20 6.89
N ALA A 280 18.79 -9.10 6.95
CA ALA A 280 17.69 -9.20 5.99
C ALA A 280 16.86 -7.90 5.86
N ASP A 281 16.71 -7.13 6.94
CA ASP A 281 15.99 -5.85 6.92
C ASP A 281 16.55 -4.86 5.91
N THR A 282 17.86 -4.93 5.63
CA THR A 282 18.52 -4.07 4.65
C THR A 282 18.05 -4.35 3.22
N PHE A 283 17.77 -5.62 2.89
CA PHE A 283 17.20 -5.99 1.59
C PHE A 283 15.78 -5.44 1.42
N PHE A 284 14.96 -5.53 2.47
CA PHE A 284 13.59 -5.00 2.43
C PHE A 284 13.59 -3.48 2.32
N GLU A 285 14.44 -2.78 3.09
CA GLU A 285 14.61 -1.34 2.96
C GLU A 285 15.05 -0.96 1.53
N PHE A 286 16.05 -1.63 0.98
CA PHE A 286 16.49 -1.38 -0.39
C PHE A 286 15.33 -1.54 -1.39
N SER A 287 14.57 -2.62 -1.23
CA SER A 287 13.44 -2.94 -2.09
C SER A 287 12.39 -1.84 -2.09
N ASP A 288 12.00 -1.37 -0.91
CA ASP A 288 11.00 -0.31 -0.74
C ASP A 288 11.50 1.04 -1.27
N ARG A 289 12.77 1.36 -1.03
CA ARG A 289 13.38 2.61 -1.53
C ARG A 289 13.49 2.62 -3.04
N LEU A 290 13.99 1.53 -3.63
CA LEU A 290 14.10 1.41 -5.07
C LEU A 290 12.71 1.52 -5.70
N GLU A 291 11.71 0.82 -5.16
CA GLU A 291 10.32 0.86 -5.61
C GLU A 291 9.74 2.28 -5.61
N SER A 292 10.01 3.07 -4.56
CA SER A 292 9.52 4.45 -4.45
C SER A 292 10.15 5.43 -5.46
N LEU A 293 11.36 5.14 -5.95
CA LEU A 293 12.07 6.01 -6.89
C LEU A 293 11.80 5.69 -8.36
N MET A 294 11.47 4.44 -8.68
CA MET A 294 11.23 4.06 -10.06
C MET A 294 9.89 4.59 -10.55
N ALA A 295 9.92 5.33 -11.66
CA ALA A 295 8.71 5.76 -12.37
C ALA A 295 7.78 4.59 -12.74
N LYS A 296 8.34 3.38 -12.89
CA LYS A 296 7.61 2.14 -13.16
C LYS A 296 7.86 1.10 -12.07
N ALA A 297 7.37 1.36 -10.86
CA ALA A 297 7.49 0.49 -9.69
C ALA A 297 7.11 -0.99 -9.94
N TYR A 298 6.18 -1.27 -10.85
CA TYR A 298 5.78 -2.65 -11.19
C TYR A 298 6.92 -3.51 -11.76
N ILE A 299 7.89 -2.91 -12.45
CA ILE A 299 9.04 -3.64 -13.04
C ILE A 299 9.84 -4.33 -11.92
N TRP A 300 10.10 -3.60 -10.85
CA TRP A 300 10.82 -4.15 -9.71
C TRP A 300 10.01 -5.16 -8.91
N ARG A 301 8.70 -4.95 -8.75
CA ARG A 301 7.83 -5.95 -8.14
C ARG A 301 7.92 -7.29 -8.90
N VAL A 302 7.92 -7.26 -10.23
CA VAL A 302 8.13 -8.47 -11.05
C VAL A 302 9.51 -9.09 -10.83
N ILE A 303 10.58 -8.27 -10.89
CA ILE A 303 11.96 -8.77 -10.66
C ILE A 303 12.10 -9.41 -9.28
N ARG A 304 11.54 -8.78 -8.23
CA ARG A 304 11.54 -9.29 -6.85
C ARG A 304 10.80 -10.62 -6.74
N THR A 305 9.60 -10.72 -7.30
CA THR A 305 8.82 -11.96 -7.29
C THR A 305 9.53 -13.10 -8.05
N ILE A 306 10.16 -12.81 -9.19
CA ILE A 306 10.99 -13.78 -9.91
C ILE A 306 12.21 -14.18 -9.08
N GLY A 307 12.87 -13.23 -8.41
CA GLY A 307 13.99 -13.49 -7.51
C GLY A 307 13.61 -14.45 -6.37
N TYR A 308 12.44 -14.24 -5.75
CA TYR A 308 11.93 -15.15 -4.72
C TYR A 308 11.66 -16.56 -5.26
N LEU A 309 11.10 -16.69 -6.47
CA LEU A 309 10.93 -17.99 -7.13
C LEU A 309 12.28 -18.69 -7.36
N LEU A 310 13.26 -17.98 -7.93
CA LEU A 310 14.59 -18.53 -8.19
C LEU A 310 15.29 -18.96 -6.89
N PHE A 311 15.13 -18.19 -5.81
CA PHE A 311 15.68 -18.56 -4.50
C PHE A 311 14.97 -19.77 -3.88
N MET A 312 13.64 -19.88 -4.00
CA MET A 312 12.91 -21.08 -3.54
C MET A 312 13.32 -22.34 -4.34
N LEU A 313 13.55 -22.20 -5.65
CA LEU A 313 14.11 -23.27 -6.49
C LEU A 313 15.51 -23.66 -6.03
N HIS A 314 16.34 -22.67 -5.68
CA HIS A 314 17.67 -22.90 -5.13
C HIS A 314 17.62 -23.67 -3.79
N LEU A 315 16.76 -23.26 -2.86
CA LEU A 315 16.57 -23.96 -1.58
C LEU A 315 16.09 -25.40 -1.78
N ASN A 316 15.12 -25.61 -2.69
CA ASN A 316 14.62 -26.94 -3.01
C ASN A 316 15.72 -27.83 -3.61
N ALA A 317 16.57 -27.27 -4.48
CA ALA A 317 17.74 -27.98 -5.02
C ALA A 317 18.73 -28.38 -3.92
N CYS A 318 18.96 -27.50 -2.95
CA CYS A 318 19.80 -27.76 -1.78
C CYS A 318 19.22 -28.90 -0.92
N PHE A 319 17.92 -28.85 -0.60
CA PHE A 319 17.25 -29.90 0.16
C PHE A 319 17.27 -31.25 -0.56
N TYR A 320 17.04 -31.27 -1.86
CA TYR A 320 17.08 -32.49 -2.66
C TYR A 320 18.49 -33.10 -2.72
N TYR A 321 19.54 -32.27 -2.78
CA TYR A 321 20.92 -32.77 -2.69
C TYR A 321 21.20 -33.40 -1.32
N VAL A 322 20.80 -32.75 -0.22
CA VAL A 322 20.95 -33.30 1.14
C VAL A 322 20.19 -34.62 1.29
N ALA A 323 18.96 -34.69 0.77
CA ALA A 323 18.16 -35.91 0.76
C ALA A 323 18.83 -37.03 -0.06
N SER A 324 19.41 -36.69 -1.21
CA SER A 324 20.19 -37.63 -2.04
C SER A 324 21.45 -38.12 -1.33
N ALA A 325 22.15 -37.23 -0.62
CA ALA A 325 23.34 -37.58 0.16
C ALA A 325 23.00 -38.48 1.36
N TYR A 326 21.87 -38.22 2.03
CA TYR A 326 21.36 -39.04 3.14
C TYR A 326 21.00 -40.47 2.69
N GLN A 327 20.36 -40.61 1.53
CA GLN A 327 19.99 -41.91 0.96
C GLN A 327 21.19 -42.65 0.33
N GLY A 328 22.22 -41.92 -0.06
CA GLY A 328 23.40 -42.41 -0.77
C GLY A 328 23.39 -41.98 -2.24
N ILE A 329 24.42 -41.23 -2.64
CA ILE A 329 24.56 -40.72 -4.02
C ILE A 329 24.66 -41.90 -4.99
N GLY A 330 23.81 -41.90 -6.02
CA GLY A 330 23.76 -42.98 -7.02
C GLY A 330 23.12 -44.29 -6.54
N GLY A 331 22.55 -44.34 -5.33
CA GLY A 331 21.94 -45.55 -4.77
C GLY A 331 20.62 -45.96 -5.45
N THR A 332 19.83 -44.99 -5.92
CA THR A 332 18.56 -45.21 -6.63
C THR A 332 18.49 -44.37 -7.90
N LYS A 333 17.49 -44.61 -8.75
CA LYS A 333 17.24 -43.78 -9.94
C LYS A 333 16.71 -42.38 -9.60
N TRP A 334 16.14 -42.20 -8.40
CA TRP A 334 15.57 -40.93 -7.94
C TRP A 334 16.62 -40.00 -7.38
N VAL A 335 17.63 -40.49 -6.68
CA VAL A 335 18.70 -39.65 -6.11
C VAL A 335 19.63 -39.10 -7.19
N TYR A 336 20.37 -38.05 -6.85
CA TYR A 336 21.45 -37.57 -7.70
C TYR A 336 22.48 -38.69 -7.98
N SER A 337 22.81 -38.90 -9.25
CA SER A 337 23.65 -40.02 -9.71
C SER A 337 25.15 -39.84 -9.50
N GLY A 338 25.62 -38.67 -9.06
CA GLY A 338 27.05 -38.36 -8.95
C GLY A 338 27.73 -37.94 -10.25
N ILE A 339 27.00 -37.93 -11.38
CA ILE A 339 27.56 -37.64 -12.71
C ILE A 339 27.25 -36.20 -13.13
N GLY A 340 28.30 -35.45 -13.48
CA GLY A 340 28.21 -34.04 -13.90
C GLY A 340 28.08 -33.08 -12.72
N SER A 341 27.69 -31.83 -12.96
CA SER A 341 27.58 -30.83 -11.89
C SER A 341 26.42 -31.15 -10.92
N PRO A 342 26.69 -31.31 -9.60
CA PRO A 342 25.66 -31.65 -8.63
C PRO A 342 24.59 -30.57 -8.53
N TYR A 343 25.00 -29.29 -8.51
CA TYR A 343 24.07 -28.17 -8.44
C TYR A 343 23.13 -28.11 -9.64
N LEU A 344 23.66 -28.20 -10.87
CA LEU A 344 22.82 -28.09 -12.07
C LEU A 344 21.81 -29.23 -12.16
N ARG A 345 22.20 -30.45 -11.79
CA ARG A 345 21.31 -31.63 -11.78
C ARG A 345 20.22 -31.50 -10.71
N CYS A 346 20.58 -31.09 -9.49
CA CYS A 346 19.62 -30.88 -8.41
C CYS A 346 18.70 -29.67 -8.68
N TYR A 347 19.21 -28.61 -9.30
CA TYR A 347 18.41 -27.45 -9.71
C TYR A 347 17.42 -27.81 -10.82
N TYR A 348 17.84 -28.63 -11.79
CA TYR A 348 16.95 -29.17 -12.81
C TYR A 348 15.80 -30.00 -12.20
N TYR A 349 16.09 -30.85 -11.21
CA TYR A 349 15.08 -31.57 -10.45
C TYR A 349 14.14 -30.60 -9.69
N ALA A 350 14.68 -29.58 -9.03
CA ALA A 350 13.91 -28.58 -8.29
C ALA A 350 12.95 -27.80 -9.20
N VAL A 351 13.39 -27.41 -10.40
CA VAL A 351 12.54 -26.75 -11.41
C VAL A 351 11.39 -27.66 -11.83
N ARG A 352 11.69 -28.92 -12.18
CA ARG A 352 10.67 -29.87 -12.65
C ARG A 352 9.65 -30.25 -11.58
N SER A 353 10.07 -30.29 -10.32
CA SER A 353 9.20 -30.61 -9.19
C SER A 353 8.39 -29.40 -8.72
N LEU A 354 9.04 -28.27 -8.43
CA LEU A 354 8.38 -27.10 -7.83
C LEU A 354 7.43 -26.38 -8.80
N ILE A 355 7.73 -26.41 -10.11
CA ILE A 355 6.87 -25.83 -11.17
C ILE A 355 5.89 -26.89 -11.75
N ASN A 356 5.89 -28.12 -11.24
CA ASN A 356 5.00 -29.20 -11.68
C ASN A 356 5.07 -29.53 -13.18
N ILE A 357 6.25 -29.45 -13.81
CA ILE A 357 6.46 -29.86 -15.21
C ILE A 357 6.41 -31.40 -15.33
N GLY A 358 6.82 -32.11 -14.27
CA GLY A 358 6.84 -33.58 -14.23
C GLY A 358 8.07 -34.19 -14.92
N GLY A 359 7.98 -35.48 -15.27
CA GLY A 359 9.07 -36.24 -15.88
C GLY A 359 10.27 -36.44 -14.95
N LEU A 360 10.01 -36.64 -13.66
CA LEU A 360 11.01 -36.98 -12.65
C LEU A 360 11.15 -38.50 -12.54
N PRO A 361 12.32 -39.03 -12.16
CA PRO A 361 12.47 -40.46 -11.91
C PRO A 361 11.52 -40.91 -10.80
N GLU A 362 11.03 -42.15 -10.89
CA GLU A 362 10.10 -42.68 -9.90
C GLU A 362 10.81 -42.90 -8.55
N PRO A 363 10.25 -42.38 -7.44
CA PRO A 363 10.76 -42.68 -6.11
C PRO A 363 10.41 -44.13 -5.73
N HIS A 364 11.37 -44.85 -5.14
CA HIS A 364 11.20 -46.25 -4.76
C HIS A 364 11.11 -46.44 -3.25
N THR A 365 11.85 -45.66 -2.47
CA THR A 365 11.85 -45.80 -1.01
C THR A 365 10.75 -44.96 -0.36
N VAL A 366 10.29 -45.36 0.82
CA VAL A 366 9.27 -44.61 1.58
C VAL A 366 9.72 -43.16 1.84
N PHE A 367 11.02 -42.95 2.08
CA PHE A 367 11.59 -41.62 2.24
C PHE A 367 11.50 -40.79 0.96
N GLU A 368 11.90 -41.35 -0.18
CA GLU A 368 11.83 -40.68 -1.49
C GLU A 368 10.38 -40.33 -1.86
N ILE A 369 9.44 -41.26 -1.64
CA ILE A 369 8.02 -41.06 -1.90
C ILE A 369 7.48 -39.91 -1.03
N THR A 370 7.80 -39.92 0.27
CA THR A 370 7.34 -38.89 1.21
C THR A 370 7.93 -37.52 0.86
N PHE A 371 9.23 -37.46 0.52
CA PHE A 371 9.90 -36.24 0.10
C PHE A 371 9.29 -35.70 -1.20
N GLN A 372 9.13 -36.55 -2.22
CA GLN A 372 8.55 -36.17 -3.51
C GLN A 372 7.11 -35.67 -3.37
N MET A 373 6.29 -36.36 -2.57
CA MET A 373 4.90 -35.96 -2.30
C MET A 373 4.84 -34.60 -1.59
N THR A 374 5.66 -34.40 -0.56
CA THR A 374 5.76 -33.12 0.16
C THR A 374 6.21 -31.99 -0.77
N ASN A 375 7.18 -32.27 -1.64
CA ASN A 375 7.72 -31.31 -2.59
C ASN A 375 6.68 -30.92 -3.66
N PHE A 376 5.87 -31.86 -4.16
CA PHE A 376 4.76 -31.52 -5.05
C PHE A 376 3.69 -30.69 -4.36
N PHE A 377 3.32 -31.02 -3.12
CA PHE A 377 2.35 -30.25 -2.34
C PHE A 377 2.84 -28.81 -2.11
N MET A 378 4.11 -28.64 -1.71
CA MET A 378 4.75 -27.34 -1.57
C MET A 378 4.82 -26.59 -2.91
N GLY A 379 5.17 -27.29 -4.00
CA GLY A 379 5.27 -26.73 -5.34
C GLY A 379 3.96 -26.14 -5.85
N VAL A 380 2.84 -26.86 -5.69
CA VAL A 380 1.50 -26.34 -6.03
C VAL A 380 1.19 -25.06 -5.27
N PHE A 381 1.50 -24.99 -3.97
CA PHE A 381 1.24 -23.79 -3.16
C PHE A 381 2.12 -22.60 -3.58
N VAL A 382 3.43 -22.81 -3.71
CA VAL A 382 4.40 -21.77 -4.09
C VAL A 382 4.07 -21.24 -5.50
N PHE A 383 3.87 -22.13 -6.47
CA PHE A 383 3.58 -21.74 -7.84
C PHE A 383 2.25 -21.00 -7.98
N SER A 384 1.19 -21.47 -7.28
CA SER A 384 -0.12 -20.80 -7.28
C SER A 384 -0.05 -19.39 -6.65
N SER A 385 0.69 -19.24 -5.55
CA SER A 385 0.89 -17.93 -4.90
C SER A 385 1.63 -16.95 -5.83
N LEU A 386 2.68 -17.42 -6.52
CA LEU A 386 3.44 -16.59 -7.45
C LEU A 386 2.62 -16.12 -8.65
N ILE A 387 1.83 -17.01 -9.26
CA ILE A 387 0.91 -16.62 -10.35
C ILE A 387 -0.10 -15.58 -9.87
N GLY A 388 -0.65 -15.75 -8.66
CA GLY A 388 -1.56 -14.78 -8.05
C GLY A 388 -0.93 -13.40 -7.90
N GLN A 389 0.27 -13.34 -7.33
CA GLN A 389 1.01 -12.07 -7.19
C GLN A 389 1.35 -11.44 -8.54
N MET A 390 1.80 -12.23 -9.52
CA MET A 390 2.10 -11.71 -10.86
C MET A 390 0.86 -11.10 -11.52
N ARG A 391 -0.31 -11.75 -11.40
CA ARG A 391 -1.58 -11.21 -11.88
C ARG A 391 -1.90 -9.86 -11.22
N ASP A 392 -1.74 -9.76 -9.91
CA ASP A 392 -2.07 -8.54 -9.17
C ASP A 392 -1.11 -7.38 -9.55
N VAL A 393 0.19 -7.68 -9.74
CA VAL A 393 1.18 -6.69 -10.21
C VAL A 393 0.86 -6.21 -11.64
N ILE A 394 0.54 -7.12 -12.55
CA ILE A 394 0.16 -6.78 -13.93
C ILE A 394 -1.13 -5.97 -13.94
N GLY A 395 -2.13 -6.39 -13.16
CA GLY A 395 -3.40 -5.68 -13.01
C GLY A 395 -3.20 -4.24 -12.57
N ALA A 396 -2.40 -4.03 -11.52
CA ALA A 396 -2.05 -2.69 -11.04
C ALA A 396 -1.27 -1.87 -12.09
N ALA A 397 -0.35 -2.49 -12.83
CA ALA A 397 0.44 -1.81 -13.87
C ALA A 397 -0.43 -1.34 -15.06
N THR A 398 -1.45 -2.10 -15.41
CA THR A 398 -2.37 -1.76 -16.53
C THR A 398 -3.63 -1.02 -16.10
N ALA A 399 -3.79 -0.72 -14.81
CA ALA A 399 -5.03 -0.19 -14.23
C ALA A 399 -5.56 1.06 -14.96
N GLY A 400 -4.71 2.05 -15.24
CA GLY A 400 -5.12 3.27 -15.95
C GLY A 400 -5.63 3.02 -17.38
N LYS A 401 -4.94 2.12 -18.12
CA LYS A 401 -5.35 1.74 -19.47
C LYS A 401 -6.63 0.90 -19.47
N THR A 402 -6.78 0.02 -18.48
CA THR A 402 -8.00 -0.77 -18.27
C THR A 402 -9.17 0.11 -17.90
N TYR A 403 -8.99 1.09 -17.02
CA TYR A 403 -10.01 2.09 -16.67
C TYR A 403 -10.48 2.87 -17.89
N PHE A 404 -9.53 3.40 -18.69
CA PHE A 404 -9.85 4.11 -19.93
C PHE A 404 -10.63 3.23 -20.91
N ARG A 405 -10.19 1.99 -21.15
CA ARG A 405 -10.89 1.04 -22.02
C ARG A 405 -12.29 0.73 -21.51
N SER A 406 -12.44 0.49 -20.20
CA SER A 406 -13.73 0.26 -19.58
C SER A 406 -14.69 1.44 -19.78
N SER A 407 -14.22 2.69 -19.62
CA SER A 407 -15.04 3.89 -19.84
C SER A 407 -15.48 4.04 -21.30
N MET A 408 -14.56 3.79 -22.24
CA MET A 408 -14.87 3.77 -23.68
C MET A 408 -15.90 2.68 -24.01
N ASP A 409 -15.70 1.47 -23.50
CA ASP A 409 -16.58 0.32 -23.75
C ASP A 409 -17.98 0.55 -23.19
N SER A 410 -18.11 1.07 -21.95
CA SER A 410 -19.42 1.46 -21.38
C SER A 410 -20.11 2.56 -22.17
N THR A 411 -19.35 3.52 -22.72
CA THR A 411 -19.91 4.57 -23.58
C THR A 411 -20.40 3.98 -24.90
N VAL A 412 -19.62 3.09 -25.52
CA VAL A 412 -20.01 2.41 -26.76
C VAL A 412 -21.24 1.53 -26.54
N GLU A 413 -21.28 0.78 -25.44
CA GLU A 413 -22.44 -0.01 -25.03
C GLU A 413 -23.69 0.86 -24.92
N TYR A 414 -23.61 1.99 -24.21
CA TYR A 414 -24.70 2.95 -24.12
C TYR A 414 -25.17 3.43 -25.50
N MET A 415 -24.25 3.76 -26.42
CA MET A 415 -24.62 4.22 -27.76
C MET A 415 -25.30 3.11 -28.60
N VAL A 416 -24.85 1.87 -28.45
CA VAL A 416 -25.44 0.71 -29.13
C VAL A 416 -26.84 0.42 -28.59
N THR A 417 -27.02 0.40 -27.27
CA THR A 417 -28.33 0.20 -26.62
C THR A 417 -29.35 1.27 -27.04
N ASN A 418 -28.90 2.51 -27.25
CA ASN A 418 -29.75 3.62 -27.69
C ASN A 418 -29.81 3.77 -29.24
N CYS A 419 -29.32 2.79 -30.01
CA CYS A 419 -29.38 2.78 -31.48
C CYS A 419 -28.79 4.03 -32.15
N ILE A 420 -27.72 4.60 -31.58
CA ILE A 420 -27.07 5.80 -32.13
C ILE A 420 -26.35 5.43 -33.45
N PRO A 421 -26.39 6.28 -34.51
CA PRO A 421 -25.76 5.98 -35.79
C PRO A 421 -24.25 5.67 -35.71
N PRO A 422 -23.73 4.72 -36.53
CA PRO A 422 -22.31 4.33 -36.50
C PRO A 422 -21.32 5.48 -36.70
N ALA A 423 -21.71 6.52 -37.46
CA ALA A 423 -20.89 7.71 -37.67
C ALA A 423 -20.59 8.44 -36.35
N VAL A 424 -21.58 8.56 -35.46
CA VAL A 424 -21.41 9.20 -34.14
C VAL A 424 -20.61 8.30 -33.22
N GLN A 425 -20.86 6.98 -33.26
CA GLN A 425 -20.09 6.01 -32.48
C GLN A 425 -18.60 6.04 -32.82
N ASN A 426 -18.26 6.06 -34.11
CA ASN A 426 -16.88 6.14 -34.58
C ASN A 426 -16.22 7.47 -34.20
N ARG A 427 -16.99 8.58 -34.22
CA ARG A 427 -16.51 9.88 -33.75
C ARG A 427 -16.17 9.84 -32.26
N VAL A 428 -17.04 9.32 -31.41
CA VAL A 428 -16.79 9.16 -29.97
C VAL A 428 -15.59 8.25 -29.70
N ARG A 429 -15.48 7.11 -30.41
CA ARG A 429 -14.31 6.23 -30.29
C ARG A 429 -13.01 6.94 -30.69
N THR A 430 -13.04 7.75 -31.76
CA THR A 430 -11.87 8.53 -32.20
C THR A 430 -11.47 9.57 -31.15
N TRP A 431 -12.45 10.22 -30.52
CA TRP A 431 -12.21 11.14 -29.42
C TRP A 431 -11.56 10.45 -28.22
N TYR A 432 -12.09 9.32 -27.78
CA TYR A 432 -11.48 8.54 -26.69
C TYR A 432 -10.03 8.17 -27.02
N THR A 433 -9.79 7.52 -28.16
CA THR A 433 -8.45 7.05 -28.55
C THR A 433 -7.44 8.20 -28.62
N TYR A 434 -7.81 9.31 -29.27
CA TYR A 434 -6.92 10.46 -29.36
C TYR A 434 -6.69 11.12 -27.99
N THR A 435 -7.71 11.21 -27.15
CA THR A 435 -7.57 11.75 -25.78
C THR A 435 -6.57 10.94 -24.97
N TRP A 436 -6.64 9.61 -25.05
CA TRP A 436 -5.65 8.72 -24.43
C TRP A 436 -4.24 8.92 -24.99
N ASP A 437 -4.09 8.96 -26.32
CA ASP A 437 -2.78 9.11 -26.94
C ASP A 437 -2.16 10.50 -26.67
N ALA A 438 -2.98 11.53 -26.48
CA ALA A 438 -2.53 12.90 -26.22
C ALA A 438 -2.27 13.22 -24.74
N GLN A 439 -3.09 12.69 -23.81
CA GLN A 439 -3.05 13.04 -22.38
C GLN A 439 -2.72 11.85 -21.46
N GLY A 440 -2.96 10.62 -21.90
CA GLY A 440 -2.80 9.41 -21.06
C GLY A 440 -3.81 9.28 -19.91
N MET A 441 -4.82 10.15 -19.85
CA MET A 441 -5.88 10.17 -18.85
C MET A 441 -7.14 10.85 -19.42
N LEU A 442 -8.30 10.61 -18.80
CA LEU A 442 -9.56 11.25 -19.18
C LEU A 442 -9.80 12.58 -18.47
N ASP A 443 -9.45 12.66 -17.18
CA ASP A 443 -9.59 13.87 -16.37
C ASP A 443 -8.32 14.10 -15.54
N GLU A 444 -7.69 15.25 -15.74
CA GLU A 444 -6.51 15.70 -14.98
C GLU A 444 -6.91 16.16 -13.56
N SER A 445 -8.14 16.65 -13.39
CA SER A 445 -8.65 17.19 -12.14
C SER A 445 -8.73 16.10 -11.06
N GLU A 446 -9.20 14.90 -11.43
CA GLU A 446 -9.30 13.74 -10.52
C GLU A 446 -7.94 13.36 -9.89
N LEU A 447 -6.85 13.55 -10.64
CA LEU A 447 -5.50 13.31 -10.15
C LEU A 447 -5.03 14.42 -9.20
N LEU A 448 -5.29 15.67 -9.57
CA LEU A 448 -4.78 16.84 -8.84
C LEU A 448 -5.56 17.15 -7.56
N ASP A 449 -6.85 16.78 -7.48
CA ASP A 449 -7.72 17.06 -6.33
C ASP A 449 -7.35 16.29 -5.05
N LYS A 450 -6.55 15.23 -5.17
CA LYS A 450 -6.06 14.45 -4.02
C LYS A 450 -4.92 15.15 -3.27
N MET A 451 -4.31 16.17 -3.86
CA MET A 451 -3.17 16.88 -3.28
C MET A 451 -3.58 18.15 -2.54
N PRO A 452 -2.87 18.54 -1.47
CA PRO A 452 -3.04 19.85 -0.86
C PRO A 452 -2.86 20.99 -1.87
N LEU A 453 -3.60 22.08 -1.66
CA LEU A 453 -3.61 23.24 -2.57
C LEU A 453 -2.21 23.75 -2.91
N VAL A 454 -1.30 23.80 -1.93
CA VAL A 454 0.07 24.30 -2.11
C VAL A 454 0.83 23.47 -3.16
N MET A 455 0.73 22.14 -3.11
CA MET A 455 1.41 21.25 -4.06
C MET A 455 0.78 21.34 -5.45
N ARG A 456 -0.55 21.36 -5.53
CA ARG A 456 -1.28 21.53 -6.79
C ARG A 456 -0.93 22.85 -7.47
N THR A 457 -0.80 23.92 -6.70
CA THR A 457 -0.40 25.25 -7.19
C THR A 457 1.02 25.23 -7.74
N ALA A 458 1.97 24.61 -7.05
CA ALA A 458 3.33 24.47 -7.52
C ALA A 458 3.40 23.73 -8.87
N ILE A 459 2.66 22.62 -9.01
CA ILE A 459 2.57 21.87 -10.27
C ILE A 459 1.97 22.73 -11.39
N ALA A 460 0.85 23.42 -11.12
CA ALA A 460 0.18 24.25 -12.11
C ALA A 460 1.08 25.39 -12.61
N VAL A 461 1.84 26.01 -11.70
CA VAL A 461 2.82 27.07 -12.00
C VAL A 461 3.89 26.55 -12.94
N ASP A 462 4.53 25.42 -12.61
CA ASP A 462 5.62 24.85 -13.41
C ASP A 462 5.17 24.41 -14.81
N ILE A 463 3.95 23.88 -14.95
CA ILE A 463 3.47 23.38 -16.25
C ILE A 463 3.09 24.55 -17.18
N ASN A 464 2.34 25.54 -16.70
CA ASN A 464 1.60 26.45 -17.59
C ASN A 464 1.92 27.95 -17.39
N LEU A 465 2.53 28.39 -16.29
CA LEU A 465 2.65 29.84 -16.00
C LEU A 465 3.43 30.59 -17.08
N ALA A 466 4.54 30.03 -17.55
CA ALA A 466 5.36 30.65 -18.60
C ALA A 466 4.60 30.81 -19.93
N THR A 467 3.70 29.87 -20.24
CA THR A 467 2.83 29.96 -21.43
C THR A 467 1.79 31.05 -21.25
N PHE A 468 1.18 31.14 -20.06
CA PHE A 468 0.14 32.11 -19.76
C PHE A 468 0.63 33.56 -19.72
N GLN A 469 1.85 33.79 -19.22
CA GLN A 469 2.47 35.11 -19.22
C GLN A 469 2.73 35.65 -20.64
N LYS A 470 2.97 34.78 -21.62
CA LYS A 470 3.21 35.16 -23.02
C LYS A 470 1.92 35.56 -23.75
N ILE A 471 0.75 35.18 -23.23
CA ILE A 471 -0.53 35.46 -23.87
C ILE A 471 -0.80 36.96 -23.85
N ALA A 472 -0.99 37.54 -25.04
CA ALA A 472 -1.21 38.98 -25.22
C ALA A 472 -2.39 39.54 -24.41
N LEU A 473 -3.43 38.74 -24.16
CA LEU A 473 -4.56 39.13 -23.33
C LEU A 473 -4.14 39.38 -21.87
N PHE A 474 -3.28 38.53 -21.30
CA PHE A 474 -2.92 38.59 -19.88
C PHE A 474 -1.66 39.40 -19.56
N GLN A 475 -0.94 39.89 -20.57
CA GLN A 475 0.23 40.77 -20.34
C GLN A 475 -0.12 41.98 -19.46
N GLY A 476 0.65 42.23 -18.41
CA GLY A 476 0.40 43.34 -17.47
C GLY A 476 -0.74 43.09 -16.47
N CYS A 477 -1.27 41.86 -16.40
CA CYS A 477 -2.03 41.42 -15.23
C CYS A 477 -1.06 40.94 -14.14
N ASP A 478 -1.54 40.95 -12.90
CA ASP A 478 -0.79 40.42 -11.76
C ASP A 478 -0.50 38.91 -11.93
N GLN A 479 0.70 38.49 -11.51
CA GLN A 479 1.14 37.09 -11.60
C GLN A 479 0.30 36.19 -10.69
N GLN A 480 -0.09 36.66 -9.50
CA GLN A 480 -0.89 35.86 -8.58
C GLN A 480 -2.28 35.55 -9.14
N MET A 481 -2.90 36.53 -9.82
CA MET A 481 -4.15 36.30 -10.57
C MET A 481 -4.02 35.19 -11.61
N LEU A 482 -2.88 35.12 -12.32
CA LEU A 482 -2.62 34.05 -13.29
C LEU A 482 -2.54 32.69 -12.62
N VAL A 483 -1.88 32.60 -11.46
CA VAL A 483 -1.79 31.37 -10.67
C VAL A 483 -3.17 30.89 -10.24
N ASP A 484 -4.00 31.78 -9.71
CA ASP A 484 -5.38 31.45 -9.29
C ASP A 484 -6.24 30.99 -10.47
N MET A 485 -6.02 31.57 -11.65
CA MET A 485 -6.70 31.17 -12.88
C MET A 485 -6.27 29.79 -13.35
N LEU A 486 -4.97 29.46 -13.29
CA LEU A 486 -4.45 28.15 -13.68
C LEU A 486 -5.12 26.99 -12.93
N LEU A 487 -5.45 27.20 -11.66
CA LEU A 487 -6.12 26.21 -10.80
C LEU A 487 -7.58 25.92 -11.20
N ARG A 488 -8.20 26.78 -12.02
CA ARG A 488 -9.60 26.64 -12.46
C ARG A 488 -9.75 26.26 -13.94
N LEU A 489 -8.65 26.03 -14.63
CA LEU A 489 -8.68 25.65 -16.04
C LEU A 489 -9.02 24.17 -16.20
N LYS A 490 -9.87 23.89 -17.18
CA LYS A 490 -10.16 22.52 -17.63
C LYS A 490 -9.54 22.30 -19.00
N SER A 491 -8.82 21.19 -19.19
CA SER A 491 -8.25 20.82 -20.49
C SER A 491 -9.28 19.98 -21.26
N ILE A 492 -9.68 20.42 -22.46
CA ILE A 492 -10.63 19.70 -23.33
C ILE A 492 -10.05 19.53 -24.74
N ILE A 493 -10.24 18.35 -25.31
CA ILE A 493 -9.83 18.03 -26.68
C ILE A 493 -11.04 18.03 -27.62
N TYR A 494 -10.90 18.73 -28.75
CA TYR A 494 -11.85 18.75 -29.86
C TYR A 494 -11.29 18.02 -31.09
N LEU A 495 -12.17 17.34 -31.82
CA LEU A 495 -11.83 16.63 -33.05
C LEU A 495 -11.76 17.58 -34.26
N PRO A 496 -11.06 17.22 -35.34
CA PRO A 496 -11.06 17.99 -36.58
C PRO A 496 -12.48 18.22 -37.11
N GLY A 497 -12.80 19.47 -37.45
CA GLY A 497 -14.11 19.87 -37.97
C GLY A 497 -15.17 20.17 -36.90
N ASP A 498 -14.89 19.89 -35.61
CA ASP A 498 -15.83 20.21 -34.54
C ASP A 498 -16.00 21.72 -34.37
N PHE A 499 -17.25 22.17 -34.26
CA PHE A 499 -17.54 23.55 -33.87
C PHE A 499 -17.37 23.70 -32.36
N VAL A 500 -16.31 24.40 -31.95
CA VAL A 500 -16.07 24.77 -30.56
C VAL A 500 -17.04 25.85 -30.12
N VAL A 501 -17.31 26.81 -31.01
CA VAL A 501 -18.20 27.95 -30.77
C VAL A 501 -19.06 28.17 -31.99
N LYS A 502 -20.37 28.36 -31.80
CA LYS A 502 -21.27 28.82 -32.87
C LYS A 502 -21.72 30.25 -32.61
N LYS A 503 -21.86 31.03 -33.68
CA LYS A 503 -22.36 32.40 -33.68
C LYS A 503 -23.78 32.40 -33.14
N GLY A 504 -24.06 33.31 -32.21
CA GLY A 504 -25.37 33.45 -31.57
C GLY A 504 -25.55 32.64 -30.29
N ASP A 505 -24.74 31.62 -30.02
CA ASP A 505 -24.80 30.86 -28.77
C ASP A 505 -24.44 31.73 -27.56
N ILE A 506 -24.87 31.33 -26.37
CA ILE A 506 -24.53 32.04 -25.13
C ILE A 506 -23.08 31.69 -24.75
N GLY A 507 -22.20 32.69 -24.70
CA GLY A 507 -20.79 32.47 -24.36
C GLY A 507 -20.54 32.49 -22.85
N LYS A 508 -20.47 31.29 -22.26
CA LYS A 508 -20.22 31.09 -20.83
C LYS A 508 -18.74 30.91 -20.48
N GLU A 509 -17.88 30.72 -21.47
CA GLU A 509 -16.49 30.30 -21.29
C GLU A 509 -15.56 31.04 -22.27
N MET A 510 -14.27 31.09 -21.95
CA MET A 510 -13.22 31.42 -22.92
C MET A 510 -12.30 30.24 -23.14
N TYR A 511 -11.64 30.23 -24.29
CA TYR A 511 -10.77 29.16 -24.71
C TYR A 511 -9.37 29.68 -24.97
N ILE A 512 -8.37 28.94 -24.50
CA ILE A 512 -6.95 29.21 -24.72
C ILE A 512 -6.39 27.99 -25.45
N ILE A 513 -5.73 28.21 -26.59
CA ILE A 513 -5.23 27.11 -27.41
C ILE A 513 -3.91 26.64 -26.81
N LYS A 514 -3.90 25.44 -26.20
CA LYS A 514 -2.70 24.77 -25.70
C LYS A 514 -1.90 24.17 -26.86
N GLY A 515 -2.60 23.47 -27.76
CA GLY A 515 -2.00 22.80 -28.93
C GLY A 515 -3.01 22.62 -30.05
N GLY A 516 -2.51 22.54 -31.28
CA GLY A 516 -3.33 22.50 -32.49
C GLY A 516 -3.72 23.89 -33.01
N ALA A 517 -4.76 23.95 -33.83
CA ALA A 517 -5.25 25.17 -34.43
C ALA A 517 -6.77 25.15 -34.61
N VAL A 518 -7.39 26.33 -34.50
CA VAL A 518 -8.82 26.54 -34.76
C VAL A 518 -9.00 27.63 -35.82
N GLN A 519 -10.09 27.56 -36.56
CA GLN A 519 -10.42 28.48 -37.63
C GLN A 519 -11.71 29.22 -37.32
N VAL A 520 -11.67 30.54 -37.40
CA VAL A 520 -12.86 31.38 -37.35
C VAL A 520 -13.47 31.40 -38.75
N VAL A 521 -14.70 30.91 -38.87
CA VAL A 521 -15.39 30.74 -40.15
C VAL A 521 -16.69 31.53 -40.23
N GLY A 522 -17.12 31.79 -41.46
CA GLY A 522 -18.45 32.33 -41.76
C GLY A 522 -18.71 32.37 -43.26
N GLY A 523 -19.55 33.32 -43.68
CA GLY A 523 -20.12 33.31 -45.02
C GLY A 523 -21.25 32.28 -45.18
N PRO A 524 -21.83 32.17 -46.39
CA PRO A 524 -22.77 31.10 -46.72
C PRO A 524 -22.09 29.74 -46.49
N ASP A 525 -22.73 28.88 -45.72
CA ASP A 525 -22.27 27.53 -45.35
C ASP A 525 -20.92 27.42 -44.62
N ASN A 526 -20.45 28.47 -43.94
CA ASN A 526 -19.17 28.46 -43.19
C ASN A 526 -17.93 28.12 -44.04
N SER A 527 -18.00 28.39 -45.34
CA SER A 527 -16.93 28.12 -46.32
C SER A 527 -15.77 29.10 -46.22
N ILE A 528 -16.00 30.32 -45.76
CA ILE A 528 -15.00 31.38 -45.67
C ILE A 528 -14.25 31.28 -44.33
N VAL A 529 -12.94 31.11 -44.38
CA VAL A 529 -12.05 31.14 -43.21
C VAL A 529 -11.50 32.56 -43.05
N PHE A 530 -11.87 33.25 -41.97
CA PHE A 530 -11.40 34.61 -41.69
C PHE A 530 -9.99 34.61 -41.09
N VAL A 531 -9.75 33.74 -40.11
CA VAL A 531 -8.46 33.65 -39.42
C VAL A 531 -8.24 32.26 -38.86
N THR A 532 -6.99 31.80 -38.88
CA THR A 532 -6.56 30.58 -38.18
C THR A 532 -5.79 30.96 -36.92
N LEU A 533 -6.29 30.57 -35.76
CA LEU A 533 -5.67 30.79 -34.47
C LEU A 533 -4.85 29.56 -34.09
N LYS A 534 -3.60 29.78 -33.65
CA LYS A 534 -2.66 28.73 -33.25
C LYS A 534 -2.46 28.73 -31.73
N ALA A 535 -1.65 27.80 -31.22
CA ALA A 535 -1.27 27.73 -29.82
C ALA A 535 -0.80 29.09 -29.26
N GLY A 536 -1.23 29.41 -28.04
CA GLY A 536 -0.99 30.69 -27.37
C GLY A 536 -2.00 31.79 -27.69
N CYS A 537 -2.87 31.60 -28.70
CA CYS A 537 -3.99 32.50 -28.93
C CYS A 537 -5.18 32.18 -28.01
N VAL A 538 -5.96 33.22 -27.75
CA VAL A 538 -7.19 33.16 -26.96
C VAL A 538 -8.37 33.50 -27.85
N PHE A 539 -9.50 32.83 -27.64
CA PHE A 539 -10.76 33.18 -28.30
C PHE A 539 -11.97 32.99 -27.36
N GLY A 540 -13.06 33.67 -27.68
CA GLY A 540 -14.28 33.67 -26.85
C GLY A 540 -14.24 34.65 -25.67
N GLU A 541 -13.16 35.42 -25.54
CA GLU A 541 -12.93 36.45 -24.54
C GLU A 541 -13.95 37.59 -24.59
N ILE A 542 -14.47 37.90 -25.78
CA ILE A 542 -15.42 39.02 -25.98
C ILE A 542 -16.71 38.81 -25.18
N SER A 543 -17.25 37.58 -25.16
CA SER A 543 -18.51 37.26 -24.45
C SER A 543 -18.36 37.29 -22.92
N LEU A 544 -17.12 37.19 -22.42
CA LEU A 544 -16.84 37.29 -21.00
C LEU A 544 -16.69 38.75 -20.56
N LEU A 545 -16.06 39.58 -21.39
CA LEU A 545 -15.70 40.97 -21.06
C LEU A 545 -16.79 41.99 -21.42
N GLN A 546 -17.78 41.62 -22.25
CA GLN A 546 -18.86 42.52 -22.63
C GLN A 546 -19.98 42.54 -21.58
N SER A 547 -20.43 43.75 -21.22
CA SER A 547 -21.52 43.95 -20.27
C SER A 547 -22.85 43.50 -20.87
N SER A 548 -23.73 42.95 -20.02
CA SER A 548 -25.01 42.34 -20.39
C SER A 548 -25.96 43.27 -21.15
N LYS A 549 -25.76 44.59 -21.08
CA LYS A 549 -26.64 45.62 -21.66
C LYS A 549 -26.68 45.64 -23.20
N ASP A 550 -25.61 45.24 -23.89
CA ASP A 550 -25.49 45.38 -25.36
C ASP A 550 -25.57 44.04 -26.13
N GLY A 551 -26.30 43.05 -25.60
CA GLY A 551 -26.32 41.70 -26.20
C GLY A 551 -25.00 40.91 -26.04
N GLY A 552 -24.12 41.39 -25.16
CA GLY A 552 -22.74 40.95 -25.00
C GLY A 552 -22.49 39.55 -24.46
N ASN A 553 -23.55 38.77 -24.22
CA ASN A 553 -23.42 37.39 -23.75
C ASN A 553 -23.52 36.37 -24.90
N ARG A 554 -23.63 36.82 -26.16
CA ARG A 554 -23.70 35.94 -27.34
C ARG A 554 -22.38 35.91 -28.10
N ARG A 555 -22.08 34.74 -28.67
CA ARG A 555 -20.89 34.49 -29.49
C ARG A 555 -21.00 35.22 -30.82
N THR A 556 -19.91 35.89 -31.22
CA THR A 556 -19.88 36.78 -32.39
C THR A 556 -19.51 36.09 -33.70
N ALA A 557 -18.89 34.90 -33.64
CA ALA A 557 -18.42 34.16 -34.80
C ALA A 557 -18.47 32.64 -34.59
N ASN A 558 -18.47 31.89 -35.69
CA ASN A 558 -18.28 30.44 -35.67
C ASN A 558 -16.79 30.12 -35.58
N VAL A 559 -16.41 29.21 -34.68
CA VAL A 559 -15.04 28.73 -34.53
C VAL A 559 -15.04 27.21 -34.64
N LYS A 560 -14.33 26.68 -35.63
CA LYS A 560 -14.18 25.24 -35.89
C LYS A 560 -12.75 24.79 -35.61
N ALA A 561 -12.57 23.59 -35.09
CA ALA A 561 -11.26 22.96 -34.96
C ALA A 561 -10.73 22.59 -36.35
N TYR A 562 -9.48 22.98 -36.68
CA TYR A 562 -8.87 22.66 -37.97
C TYR A 562 -8.34 21.22 -37.98
N GLY A 563 -7.67 20.84 -36.90
CA GLY A 563 -7.24 19.48 -36.60
C GLY A 563 -7.67 19.13 -35.18
N PHE A 564 -7.02 18.14 -34.58
CA PHE A 564 -7.18 17.89 -33.16
C PHE A 564 -6.67 19.10 -32.37
N ALA A 565 -7.54 19.70 -31.56
CA ALA A 565 -7.25 20.92 -30.82
C ALA A 565 -7.37 20.65 -29.33
N ASN A 566 -6.29 20.90 -28.58
CA ASN A 566 -6.29 20.86 -27.12
C ASN A 566 -6.46 22.28 -26.59
N LEU A 567 -7.57 22.52 -25.90
CA LEU A 567 -7.98 23.83 -25.41
C LEU A 567 -8.06 23.83 -23.89
N PHE A 568 -7.56 24.88 -23.26
CA PHE A 568 -7.94 25.20 -21.89
C PHE A 568 -9.22 26.02 -21.89
N VAL A 569 -10.18 25.61 -21.06
CA VAL A 569 -11.46 26.26 -20.87
C VAL A 569 -11.46 26.96 -19.52
N LEU A 570 -11.83 28.24 -19.51
CA LEU A 570 -12.08 29.01 -18.30
C LEU A 570 -13.52 29.50 -18.31
N GLU A 571 -14.27 29.17 -17.26
CA GLU A 571 -15.65 29.60 -17.11
C GLU A 571 -15.74 31.09 -16.73
N LYS A 572 -16.81 31.75 -17.17
CA LYS A 572 -17.11 33.15 -16.84
C LYS A 572 -17.13 33.35 -15.34
N LYS A 573 -17.88 32.52 -14.62
CA LYS A 573 -18.06 32.60 -13.18
C LYS A 573 -16.70 32.58 -12.47
N ASP A 574 -15.87 31.61 -12.81
CA ASP A 574 -14.54 31.46 -12.24
C ASP A 574 -13.63 32.66 -12.48
N LEU A 575 -13.65 33.21 -13.70
CA LEU A 575 -12.89 34.41 -14.01
C LEU A 575 -13.39 35.61 -13.18
N PHE A 576 -14.70 35.82 -13.07
CA PHE A 576 -15.24 36.95 -12.31
C PHE A 576 -14.97 36.82 -10.82
N ASP A 577 -15.07 35.61 -10.25
CA ASP A 577 -14.74 35.34 -8.85
C ASP A 577 -13.28 35.69 -8.55
N ILE A 578 -12.34 35.37 -9.47
CA ILE A 578 -10.93 35.76 -9.33
C ILE A 578 -10.77 37.27 -9.43
N LEU A 579 -11.39 37.91 -10.43
CA LEU A 579 -11.20 39.34 -10.70
C LEU A 579 -11.68 40.26 -9.57
N VAL A 580 -12.61 39.81 -8.72
CA VAL A 580 -13.00 40.53 -7.50
C VAL A 580 -11.81 40.79 -6.58
N HIS A 581 -10.85 39.88 -6.53
CA HIS A 581 -9.65 40.01 -5.70
C HIS A 581 -8.52 40.81 -6.37
N TYR A 582 -8.57 41.00 -7.70
CA TYR A 582 -7.53 41.67 -8.49
C TYR A 582 -8.09 42.82 -9.35
N PRO A 583 -8.52 43.94 -8.73
CA PRO A 583 -9.20 45.03 -9.43
C PRO A 583 -8.32 45.74 -10.47
N GLU A 584 -7.00 45.81 -10.27
CA GLU A 584 -6.08 46.40 -11.25
C GLU A 584 -5.98 45.54 -12.52
N SER A 585 -5.84 44.22 -12.37
CA SER A 585 -5.87 43.27 -13.49
C SER A 585 -7.22 43.30 -14.21
N GLN A 586 -8.34 43.46 -13.48
CA GLN A 586 -9.66 43.65 -14.07
C GLN A 586 -9.71 44.90 -14.97
N LYS A 587 -9.14 46.03 -14.53
CA LYS A 587 -9.05 47.25 -15.36
C LYS A 587 -8.21 47.01 -16.62
N VAL A 588 -7.09 46.29 -16.51
CA VAL A 588 -6.23 45.95 -17.66
C VAL A 588 -6.98 45.09 -18.66
N LEU A 589 -7.64 44.01 -18.21
CA LEU A 589 -8.44 43.13 -19.06
C LEU A 589 -9.62 43.87 -19.68
N ALA A 590 -10.33 44.72 -18.93
CA ALA A 590 -11.42 45.53 -19.45
C ALA A 590 -10.94 46.53 -20.53
N ARG A 591 -9.77 47.16 -20.34
CA ARG A 591 -9.15 48.04 -21.35
C ARG A 591 -8.79 47.27 -22.62
N LYS A 592 -8.19 46.08 -22.49
CA LYS A 592 -7.85 45.22 -23.62
C LYS A 592 -9.10 44.69 -24.34
N GLY A 593 -10.12 44.26 -23.60
CA GLY A 593 -11.41 43.87 -24.13
C GLY A 593 -12.06 44.98 -24.96
N LYS A 594 -12.10 46.21 -24.45
CA LYS A 594 -12.59 47.38 -25.20
C LYS A 594 -11.79 47.65 -26.49
N LYS A 595 -10.47 47.48 -26.47
CA LYS A 595 -9.62 47.62 -27.68
C LYS A 595 -9.94 46.53 -28.72
N LEU A 596 -10.08 45.28 -28.29
CA LEU A 596 -10.44 44.16 -29.17
C LEU A 596 -11.83 44.33 -29.80
N MET A 597 -12.78 44.92 -29.06
CA MET A 597 -14.09 45.27 -29.60
C MET A 597 -14.04 46.41 -30.61
N LYS A 598 -13.31 47.50 -30.31
CA LYS A 598 -13.18 48.66 -31.21
C LYS A 598 -12.46 48.31 -32.51
N ALA A 599 -11.48 47.42 -32.47
CA ALA A 599 -10.81 46.90 -33.66
C ALA A 599 -11.75 46.10 -34.59
N LYS A 600 -12.98 45.78 -34.16
CA LYS A 600 -14.00 45.04 -34.93
C LYS A 600 -15.34 45.78 -35.11
N GLY A 601 -15.41 47.10 -34.88
CA GLY A 601 -16.56 47.94 -35.25
C GLY A 601 -16.76 48.03 -36.78
N PRO A 602 -17.97 48.34 -37.28
CA PRO A 602 -18.63 47.61 -38.37
C PRO A 602 -18.00 47.88 -39.75
N ALA A 603 -17.14 47.00 -40.21
CA ALA A 603 -16.95 46.80 -41.64
C ALA A 603 -18.05 45.84 -42.12
N ALA A 604 -19.20 46.41 -42.48
CA ALA A 604 -20.06 45.77 -43.46
C ALA A 604 -19.16 45.44 -44.67
N ALA A 605 -19.10 44.16 -45.03
CA ALA A 605 -18.31 43.67 -46.14
C ALA A 605 -18.70 44.44 -47.41
N LYS A 606 -17.89 45.45 -47.78
CA LYS A 606 -17.74 45.80 -49.19
C LYS A 606 -16.95 44.66 -49.79
N VAL A 607 -17.63 43.90 -50.64
CA VAL A 607 -17.03 42.93 -51.54
C VAL A 607 -16.22 43.74 -52.54
N ASP A 608 -14.93 43.89 -52.29
CA ASP A 608 -13.98 44.23 -53.35
C ASP A 608 -13.39 42.91 -53.87
N GLU A 609 -13.87 42.51 -55.05
CA GLU A 609 -13.22 41.50 -55.88
C GLU A 609 -11.84 42.01 -56.31
N GLU A 610 -10.81 41.80 -55.48
CA GLU A 610 -9.44 41.84 -55.98
C GLU A 610 -9.03 40.47 -56.52
N LYS A 611 -9.08 40.36 -57.85
CA LYS A 611 -8.43 39.30 -58.62
C LYS A 611 -6.98 39.14 -58.19
N LYS A 612 -6.66 38.04 -57.49
CA LYS A 612 -5.28 37.61 -57.26
C LYS A 612 -4.63 37.24 -58.59
N LYS A 613 -3.82 38.13 -59.16
CA LYS A 613 -2.66 37.74 -59.99
C LYS A 613 -1.61 37.13 -59.05
N GLY A 614 -1.17 35.93 -59.39
CA GLY A 614 -0.38 35.07 -58.52
C GLY A 614 1.04 35.56 -58.25
N LEU A 615 1.60 35.05 -57.15
CA LEU A 615 3.01 34.67 -57.12
C LEU A 615 3.14 33.38 -56.31
N THR A 616 3.60 32.36 -57.00
CA THR A 616 3.93 31.00 -56.56
C THR A 616 5.13 31.03 -55.62
N LEU A 617 5.00 30.42 -54.44
CA LEU A 617 6.15 30.18 -53.56
C LEU A 617 6.22 28.74 -53.06
N PHE A 618 5.82 27.77 -53.89
CA PHE A 618 6.23 26.37 -53.78
C PHE A 618 6.22 25.75 -55.19
N GLY A 619 7.37 25.27 -55.64
CA GLY A 619 7.50 24.57 -56.92
C GLY A 619 6.76 23.21 -56.93
N PRO A 620 6.45 22.66 -58.11
CA PRO A 620 5.80 21.36 -58.23
C PRO A 620 6.75 20.25 -57.72
N LYS A 621 6.19 19.29 -56.96
CA LYS A 621 6.89 18.08 -56.50
C LYS A 621 7.56 17.37 -57.69
N PRO A 622 8.79 16.85 -57.55
CA PRO A 622 9.39 16.04 -58.60
C PRO A 622 8.58 14.74 -58.82
N PRO A 623 8.43 14.29 -60.07
CA PRO A 623 7.71 13.06 -60.37
C PRO A 623 8.47 11.82 -59.88
N THR A 624 7.73 10.85 -59.37
CA THR A 624 8.21 9.56 -58.89
C THR A 624 9.05 8.84 -59.97
N PRO A 625 10.24 8.27 -59.65
CA PRO A 625 11.09 7.60 -60.63
C PRO A 625 10.41 6.40 -61.32
N LYS A 626 10.67 6.23 -62.62
CA LYS A 626 10.03 5.28 -63.54
C LYS A 626 10.27 3.78 -63.27
N LEU A 627 10.90 3.38 -62.16
CA LEU A 627 11.23 1.97 -61.86
C LEU A 627 10.17 1.21 -61.05
N LEU A 628 9.12 1.86 -60.55
CA LEU A 628 8.06 1.21 -59.74
C LEU A 628 6.70 1.09 -60.45
N ARG A 629 6.63 1.32 -61.76
CA ARG A 629 5.36 1.27 -62.53
C ARG A 629 5.13 -0.02 -63.33
N LYS A 630 6.08 -0.96 -63.32
CA LYS A 630 5.91 -2.31 -63.88
C LYS A 630 5.93 -3.31 -62.72
N ASN A 631 4.75 -3.70 -62.24
CA ASN A 631 4.45 -4.98 -61.54
C ASN A 631 3.04 -5.03 -60.92
N ALA A 632 2.14 -4.08 -61.22
CA ALA A 632 0.76 -4.13 -60.71
C ALA A 632 -0.29 -4.13 -61.83
N LEU A 633 -0.06 -4.91 -62.89
CA LEU A 633 -1.06 -5.31 -63.88
C LEU A 633 -0.55 -6.55 -64.64
N SER A 634 -0.68 -7.72 -64.02
CA SER A 634 -0.88 -8.99 -64.72
C SER A 634 -1.69 -9.94 -63.84
N SER A 635 -2.62 -10.63 -64.49
CA SER A 635 -3.39 -11.82 -64.08
C SER A 635 -4.44 -11.66 -62.97
N GLU A 636 -5.70 -11.75 -63.41
CA GLU A 636 -6.69 -12.81 -63.05
C GLU A 636 -6.66 -13.40 -61.64
#